data_AF-A0A3D4MGC0-F1
#
_entry.id   AF-A0A3D4MGC0-F1
#
_cell.length_a   1.000
_cell.length_b   1.000
_cell.length_c   1.000
_cell.angle_alpha   90.00
_cell.angle_beta   90.00
_cell.angle_gamma   90.00
#
_symmetry.space_group_name_H-M   'P 1'
#
loop_
_entity.id
_entity.type
_entity.pdbx_description
1 polymer ?
#
loop_
_entity_poly.entity_id
_entity_poly.type
_entity_poly.pdbx_seq_one_letter_code
_entity_poly.pdbx_strand_id
1 'polypeptide(L)'
;MASENEQKVSLSSRNISELTSEQLKGLRVPVGFPGLPYPMAEVRKGDNGRMEHVVQVIEEAGSMSVYSEQSMERVNGILYRQMPTPSMMLMLRDLLAKTRPESKNRIMTIFGDASSGKSHIFRMVGNMTHPEGPIMVDCGGMNMRELFFRTVIDYGKGVKEQFDQRVAQGKVSQQTLDDLKAAFPDSVVSKDGQNRINWDAIGQRRTATDEGGKTSAVEDRGDAIIRAQKVMEAIYAREGIDVQNNAFGIKTVPGEVFESVRTGRPLFLDEFNKSKRGTLDKFQTFLEFANGQRDYVTIHNEMAENGDGESPKTLTITRDDVKVGWHIGIAGNDTVDGDTTQELSFSMEDRLKPHRIGEPELRDWKHRISQVWTGLPVVTLYNLFEDHAKAKPAEFADWLVQIRKLGLTSAEQKAIPPHEIYFLQNFQETVQAINQYADYLSDRAKLADPESEMLADKKYASMADEITAGARKVRVTFRTVIDDYNHAVQSMPEVRPAKSATLSLDVSAAFKGLNRDAISEPAPGWYRFGANLARKVQESITNDTVGMPVTGATLIALCEQNGIFPPDYKEAKLSGDKKPIAELLKYDSLKDLGGTDELLEIRGVLMANLRGVYGNIQKQDEFVIPLENLGRAINSMKSTADSGPKVLVLPNDDLNAVNGAPLLKGEAVPSYDMDDSRVEPGGADKLVDYRSVLAALAVPAYAEHNRARIWPDELLECIDESEHPKAEDDIEAYNSIQGRSRIGFDLTVLAVGDTKEQKSYMYVLEDKRRNQMIVIGTEDVPAQLKSALTKNGVQYVVRGDDAAIGAINEFVSTGAKVRGDTDELKNGQTQNLIEGLIKAFSAVCELRDVKSEDGQMKVKKGSTLGQIIHSDHAPPKVYTNIIKPR
;
A
#
# COMPACT_ATOMS: atom_id res chain seq x y z
N MET A 1 48.46 7.42 -4.70
CA MET A 1 48.70 6.67 -5.95
C MET A 1 49.29 5.32 -5.59
N ALA A 2 48.46 4.29 -5.55
CA ALA A 2 48.85 2.89 -5.67
C ALA A 2 47.70 2.24 -6.44
N SER A 3 48.04 1.77 -7.63
CA SER A 3 47.15 1.15 -8.59
C SER A 3 46.85 -0.29 -8.17
N GLU A 4 45.63 -0.56 -7.71
CA GLU A 4 45.07 -1.91 -7.64
C GLU A 4 43.73 -1.91 -8.37
N ASN A 5 43.81 -1.85 -9.70
CA ASN A 5 42.70 -2.17 -10.60
C ASN A 5 42.99 -3.53 -11.26
N GLU A 6 43.44 -4.51 -10.46
CA GLU A 6 43.29 -5.91 -10.84
C GLU A 6 41.80 -6.22 -10.76
N GLN A 7 41.16 -6.45 -11.91
CA GLN A 7 39.83 -7.03 -11.98
C GLN A 7 39.86 -8.37 -11.21
N LYS A 8 39.42 -8.36 -9.94
CA LYS A 8 39.21 -9.59 -9.18
C LYS A 8 38.25 -10.47 -9.97
N VAL A 9 38.79 -11.51 -10.60
CA VAL A 9 38.00 -12.54 -11.27
C VAL A 9 36.99 -13.10 -10.26
N SER A 10 35.71 -13.04 -10.61
CA SER A 10 34.60 -13.59 -9.82
C SER A 10 34.92 -15.01 -9.35
N LEU A 11 34.82 -15.24 -8.05
CA LEU A 11 34.92 -16.55 -7.40
C LEU A 11 33.77 -17.48 -7.80
N SER A 12 32.56 -16.94 -8.04
CA SER A 12 31.42 -17.75 -8.51
C SER A 12 31.60 -18.28 -9.94
N SER A 13 32.47 -17.63 -10.72
CA SER A 13 32.84 -18.09 -12.06
C SER A 13 33.86 -19.24 -12.08
N ARG A 14 34.44 -19.61 -10.93
CA ARG A 14 35.40 -20.71 -10.79
C ARG A 14 34.71 -22.03 -10.43
N ASN A 15 35.38 -23.14 -10.74
CA ASN A 15 34.91 -24.45 -10.31
C ASN A 15 35.05 -24.62 -8.80
N ILE A 16 34.16 -25.38 -8.16
CA ILE A 16 34.22 -25.62 -6.70
C ILE A 16 35.56 -26.25 -6.31
N SER A 17 36.09 -27.14 -7.14
CA SER A 17 37.39 -27.81 -6.97
C SER A 17 38.59 -26.85 -6.94
N GLU A 18 38.45 -25.64 -7.48
CA GLU A 18 39.50 -24.62 -7.55
C GLU A 18 39.45 -23.63 -6.38
N LEU A 19 38.41 -23.70 -5.53
CA LEU A 19 38.20 -22.75 -4.44
C LEU A 19 38.79 -23.25 -3.13
N THR A 20 39.51 -22.38 -2.45
CA THR A 20 40.00 -22.61 -1.08
C THR A 20 38.87 -22.53 -0.06
N SER A 21 39.06 -23.12 1.13
CA SER A 21 38.09 -23.05 2.22
C SER A 21 37.80 -21.62 2.67
N GLU A 22 38.78 -20.72 2.61
CA GLU A 22 38.59 -19.30 2.94
C GLU A 22 37.73 -18.57 1.90
N GLN A 23 37.95 -18.85 0.60
CA GLN A 23 37.13 -18.30 -0.48
C GLN A 23 35.67 -18.79 -0.37
N LEU A 24 35.46 -20.08 -0.10
CA LEU A 24 34.12 -20.62 0.13
C LEU A 24 33.43 -19.99 1.36
N LYS A 25 34.19 -19.75 2.43
CA LYS A 25 33.68 -19.04 3.62
C LYS A 25 33.29 -17.60 3.29
N GLY A 26 34.05 -16.91 2.44
CA GLY A 26 33.75 -15.56 1.97
C GLY A 26 32.47 -15.44 1.12
N LEU A 27 32.08 -16.53 0.44
CA LEU A 27 30.82 -16.60 -0.32
C LEU A 27 29.60 -16.92 0.55
N ARG A 28 29.79 -17.30 1.81
CA ARG A 28 28.71 -17.81 2.66
C ARG A 28 27.86 -16.66 3.20
N VAL A 29 26.60 -16.63 2.81
CA VAL A 29 25.58 -15.70 3.31
C VAL A 29 24.62 -16.45 4.23
N PRO A 30 24.46 -16.07 5.50
CA PRO A 30 23.52 -16.71 6.41
C PRO A 30 22.07 -16.42 6.01
N VAL A 31 21.19 -17.40 6.23
CA VAL A 31 19.74 -17.22 6.14
C VAL A 31 19.17 -17.18 7.54
N GLY A 32 18.77 -15.98 7.98
CA GLY A 32 18.38 -15.73 9.36
C GLY A 32 19.60 -15.57 10.28
N PHE A 33 19.58 -14.54 11.12
CA PHE A 33 20.59 -14.26 12.14
C PHE A 33 20.01 -13.33 13.22
N PRO A 34 20.68 -13.14 14.37
CA PRO A 34 20.16 -12.27 15.42
C PRO A 34 19.93 -10.84 14.92
N GLY A 35 18.72 -10.32 15.13
CA GLY A 35 18.27 -9.02 14.62
C GLY A 35 17.62 -9.06 13.23
N LEU A 36 17.77 -10.15 12.46
CA LEU A 36 17.03 -10.39 11.23
C LEU A 36 16.65 -11.90 11.10
N PRO A 37 15.72 -12.39 11.93
CA PRO A 37 15.31 -13.79 11.90
C PRO A 37 14.48 -14.12 10.66
N TYR A 38 14.80 -15.22 9.97
CA TYR A 38 14.09 -15.61 8.75
C TYR A 38 12.97 -16.61 9.03
N PRO A 39 11.72 -16.39 8.56
CA PRO A 39 10.63 -17.35 8.71
C PRO A 39 10.90 -18.69 8.01
N MET A 40 10.63 -19.80 8.70
CA MET A 40 10.80 -21.16 8.17
C MET A 40 9.78 -22.14 8.75
N ALA A 41 9.44 -23.19 8.01
CA ALA A 41 8.58 -24.25 8.52
C ALA A 41 9.33 -25.20 9.48
N GLU A 42 8.69 -25.46 10.61
CA GLU A 42 8.99 -26.54 11.55
C GLU A 42 7.92 -27.63 11.43
N VAL A 43 8.33 -28.89 11.51
CA VAL A 43 7.40 -30.03 11.55
C VAL A 43 7.25 -30.48 13.00
N ARG A 44 6.04 -30.40 13.54
CA ARG A 44 5.73 -30.82 14.92
C ARG A 44 4.50 -31.70 14.97
N LYS A 45 4.35 -32.49 16.02
CA LYS A 45 3.13 -33.30 16.24
C LYS A 45 2.00 -32.38 16.70
N GLY A 46 0.92 -32.31 15.93
CA GLY A 46 -0.29 -31.57 16.27
C GLY A 46 -1.18 -32.30 17.28
N ASP A 47 -2.22 -31.61 17.73
CA ASP A 47 -3.15 -32.10 18.76
C ASP A 47 -3.97 -33.32 18.30
N ASN A 48 -4.20 -33.43 17.00
CA ASN A 48 -4.85 -34.57 16.34
C ASN A 48 -3.90 -35.78 16.15
N GLY A 49 -2.65 -35.69 16.62
CA GLY A 49 -1.63 -36.72 16.50
C GLY A 49 -0.94 -36.83 15.13
N ARG A 50 -1.33 -36.01 14.14
CA ARG A 50 -0.67 -35.90 12.83
C ARG A 50 0.49 -34.92 12.90
N MET A 51 1.45 -35.06 11.99
CA MET A 51 2.51 -34.07 11.86
C MET A 51 1.95 -32.85 11.13
N GLU A 52 2.19 -31.67 11.68
CA GLU A 52 1.73 -30.38 11.17
C GLU A 52 2.93 -29.48 10.88
N HIS A 53 2.82 -28.69 9.82
CA HIS A 53 3.80 -27.65 9.52
C HIS A 53 3.39 -26.38 10.26
N VAL A 54 4.31 -25.78 11.01
CA VAL A 54 4.11 -24.48 11.65
C VAL A 54 5.24 -23.55 11.25
N VAL A 55 4.92 -22.28 11.02
CA VAL A 55 5.93 -21.27 10.68
C VAL A 55 6.57 -20.77 11.97
N GLN A 56 7.89 -20.88 12.03
CA GLN A 56 8.76 -20.39 13.10
C GLN A 56 9.87 -19.53 12.48
N VAL A 57 10.93 -19.24 13.24
CA VAL A 57 12.10 -18.49 12.77
C VAL A 57 13.38 -19.30 12.85
N ILE A 58 14.30 -19.00 11.93
CA ILE A 58 15.72 -19.33 12.06
C ILE A 58 16.46 -18.04 12.44
N GLU A 59 17.18 -18.08 13.57
CA GLU A 59 17.99 -16.97 14.07
C GLU A 59 19.46 -17.36 14.31
N GLU A 60 19.79 -18.66 14.31
CA GLU A 60 21.18 -19.10 14.48
C GLU A 60 21.98 -18.89 13.18
N ALA A 61 22.86 -17.90 13.18
CA ALA A 61 23.71 -17.57 12.05
C ALA A 61 24.54 -18.79 11.60
N GLY A 62 24.31 -19.24 10.36
CA GLY A 62 25.05 -20.36 9.76
C GLY A 62 24.35 -21.72 9.87
N SER A 63 23.26 -21.87 10.62
CA SER A 63 22.40 -23.07 10.58
C SER A 63 21.92 -23.38 9.15
N MET A 64 21.62 -22.31 8.40
CA MET A 64 21.32 -22.34 6.97
C MET A 64 22.05 -21.20 6.26
N SER A 65 22.58 -21.48 5.07
CA SER A 65 23.33 -20.48 4.29
C SER A 65 23.22 -20.72 2.80
N VAL A 66 23.29 -19.62 2.05
CA VAL A 66 23.45 -19.59 0.59
C VAL A 66 24.89 -19.22 0.28
N TYR A 67 25.45 -19.77 -0.80
CA TYR A 67 26.77 -19.36 -1.27
C TYR A 67 26.57 -18.44 -2.49
N SER A 68 26.97 -17.18 -2.36
CA SER A 68 26.72 -16.13 -3.35
C SER A 68 27.80 -15.05 -3.29
N GLU A 69 28.04 -14.41 -4.43
CA GLU A 69 28.84 -13.17 -4.50
C GLU A 69 28.02 -11.91 -4.29
N GLN A 70 26.69 -12.05 -4.26
CA GLN A 70 25.81 -10.94 -3.95
C GLN A 70 25.93 -10.55 -2.48
N SER A 71 25.67 -9.28 -2.16
CA SER A 71 25.74 -8.81 -0.78
C SER A 71 24.72 -9.54 0.11
N MET A 72 25.03 -9.60 1.41
CA MET A 72 24.15 -10.23 2.39
C MET A 72 22.74 -9.59 2.40
N GLU A 73 22.66 -8.27 2.22
CA GLU A 73 21.42 -7.51 2.11
C GLU A 73 20.65 -7.88 0.85
N ARG A 74 21.32 -8.08 -0.28
CA ARG A 74 20.66 -8.50 -1.54
C ARG A 74 20.01 -9.86 -1.39
N VAL A 75 20.75 -10.83 -0.86
CA VAL A 75 20.26 -12.20 -0.66
C VAL A 75 19.11 -12.23 0.35
N ASN A 76 19.27 -11.62 1.52
CA ASN A 76 18.20 -11.58 2.53
C ASN A 76 16.99 -10.78 2.03
N GLY A 77 17.19 -9.68 1.30
CA GLY A 77 16.11 -8.96 0.65
C GLY A 77 15.31 -9.82 -0.34
N ILE A 78 15.99 -10.64 -1.16
CA ILE A 78 15.32 -11.60 -2.06
C ILE A 78 14.49 -12.61 -1.25
N LEU A 79 15.05 -13.16 -0.17
CA LEU A 79 14.36 -14.12 0.70
C LEU A 79 13.05 -13.58 1.27
N TYR A 80 13.03 -12.35 1.80
CA TYR A 80 11.78 -11.78 2.33
C TYR A 80 10.77 -11.44 1.23
N ARG A 81 11.21 -10.88 0.10
CA ARG A 81 10.31 -10.47 -1.00
C ARG A 81 9.71 -11.65 -1.77
N GLN A 82 10.48 -12.73 -1.92
CA GLN A 82 10.10 -13.91 -2.73
C GLN A 82 9.89 -15.16 -1.84
N MET A 83 9.64 -14.94 -0.55
CA MET A 83 9.41 -16.00 0.42
C MET A 83 8.41 -17.03 -0.12
N PRO A 84 8.71 -18.33 -0.08
CA PRO A 84 7.73 -19.34 -0.46
C PRO A 84 6.55 -19.36 0.52
N THR A 85 5.39 -19.80 0.05
CA THR A 85 4.23 -19.99 0.92
C THR A 85 4.58 -20.94 2.08
N PRO A 86 3.91 -20.83 3.23
CA PRO A 86 4.11 -21.73 4.37
C PRO A 86 4.18 -23.21 4.00
N SER A 87 3.31 -23.68 3.10
CA SER A 87 3.31 -25.07 2.60
C SER A 87 4.57 -25.47 1.82
N MET A 88 5.29 -24.52 1.23
CA MET A 88 6.49 -24.76 0.42
C MET A 88 7.80 -24.46 1.17
N MET A 89 7.78 -23.95 2.40
CA MET A 89 9.00 -23.57 3.13
C MET A 89 9.97 -24.74 3.37
N LEU A 90 9.47 -25.96 3.61
CA LEU A 90 10.35 -27.13 3.71
C LEU A 90 11.08 -27.43 2.38
N MET A 91 10.40 -27.20 1.26
CA MET A 91 11.01 -27.34 -0.06
C MET A 91 12.15 -26.33 -0.25
N LEU A 92 12.03 -25.12 0.30
CA LEU A 92 13.11 -24.13 0.29
C LEU A 92 14.33 -24.65 1.04
N ARG A 93 14.13 -25.14 2.26
CA ARG A 93 15.20 -25.68 3.09
C ARG A 93 15.95 -26.78 2.35
N ASP A 94 15.22 -27.71 1.75
CA ASP A 94 15.80 -28.84 1.01
C ASP A 94 16.52 -28.37 -0.27
N LEU A 95 15.98 -27.37 -0.98
CA LEU A 95 16.63 -26.76 -2.13
C LEU A 95 17.94 -26.06 -1.76
N LEU A 96 17.95 -25.29 -0.68
CA LEU A 96 19.16 -24.61 -0.20
C LEU A 96 20.25 -25.62 0.18
N ALA A 97 19.90 -26.76 0.80
CA ALA A 97 20.83 -27.83 1.09
C ALA A 97 21.48 -28.40 -0.20
N LYS A 98 20.73 -28.49 -1.31
CA LYS A 98 21.23 -28.97 -2.61
C LYS A 98 22.19 -27.99 -3.28
N THR A 99 22.14 -26.70 -2.94
CA THR A 99 23.05 -25.69 -3.52
C THR A 99 24.45 -25.68 -2.89
N ARG A 100 24.61 -26.30 -1.70
CA ARG A 100 25.86 -26.25 -0.92
C ARG A 100 27.03 -26.87 -1.70
N PRO A 101 28.27 -26.35 -1.60
CA PRO A 101 29.44 -26.86 -2.33
C PRO A 101 29.67 -28.36 -2.16
N GLU A 102 29.44 -28.90 -0.96
CA GLU A 102 29.61 -30.30 -0.60
C GLU A 102 28.49 -31.23 -1.12
N SER A 103 27.37 -30.67 -1.62
CA SER A 103 26.25 -31.50 -2.08
C SER A 103 26.57 -32.18 -3.40
N LYS A 104 26.49 -33.52 -3.41
CA LYS A 104 26.48 -34.33 -4.64
C LYS A 104 25.11 -34.39 -5.31
N ASN A 105 24.04 -34.27 -4.52
CA ASN A 105 22.67 -34.22 -5.03
C ASN A 105 22.26 -32.76 -5.25
N ARG A 106 22.27 -32.33 -6.51
CA ARG A 106 22.03 -30.94 -6.91
C ARG A 106 20.75 -30.77 -7.70
N ILE A 107 19.83 -31.73 -7.62
CA ILE A 107 18.55 -31.70 -8.35
C ILE A 107 17.37 -31.74 -7.39
N MET A 108 16.34 -30.95 -7.68
CA MET A 108 15.06 -31.01 -6.99
C MET A 108 13.92 -30.96 -7.99
N THR A 109 12.91 -31.79 -7.74
CA THR A 109 11.72 -31.89 -8.58
C THR A 109 10.48 -31.56 -7.76
N ILE A 110 9.63 -30.68 -8.27
CA ILE A 110 8.39 -30.25 -7.61
C ILE A 110 7.24 -30.37 -8.60
N PHE A 111 6.25 -31.20 -8.27
CA PHE A 111 5.02 -31.40 -9.04
C PHE A 111 3.82 -30.85 -8.25
N GLY A 112 2.78 -30.45 -8.95
CA GLY A 112 1.56 -29.90 -8.36
C GLY A 112 0.72 -29.16 -9.39
N ASP A 113 -0.40 -28.60 -8.97
CA ASP A 113 -1.29 -27.83 -9.84
C ASP A 113 -0.60 -26.60 -10.48
N ALA A 114 -1.18 -26.12 -11.58
CA ALA A 114 -0.76 -24.87 -12.20
C ALA A 114 -0.83 -23.72 -11.19
N SER A 115 0.20 -22.87 -11.17
CA SER A 115 0.29 -21.68 -10.30
C SER A 115 0.53 -21.94 -8.81
N SER A 116 0.86 -23.16 -8.40
CA SER A 116 1.19 -23.52 -7.01
C SER A 116 2.52 -22.95 -6.49
N GLY A 117 3.24 -22.14 -7.26
CA GLY A 117 4.49 -21.51 -6.84
C GLY A 117 5.78 -22.26 -7.20
N LYS A 118 5.69 -23.36 -7.97
CA LYS A 118 6.85 -24.18 -8.41
C LYS A 118 7.97 -23.37 -9.05
N SER A 119 7.68 -22.61 -10.11
CA SER A 119 8.68 -21.80 -10.81
C SER A 119 9.18 -20.63 -9.94
N HIS A 120 8.38 -20.19 -8.96
CA HIS A 120 8.74 -19.08 -8.07
C HIS A 120 9.90 -19.45 -7.14
N ILE A 121 9.86 -20.62 -6.48
CA ILE A 121 10.91 -21.03 -5.53
C ILE A 121 12.26 -21.28 -6.23
N PHE A 122 12.25 -21.91 -7.41
CA PHE A 122 13.47 -22.13 -8.19
C PHE A 122 14.06 -20.82 -8.71
N ARG A 123 13.21 -19.90 -9.19
CA ARG A 123 13.67 -18.58 -9.62
C ARG A 123 14.25 -17.79 -8.45
N MET A 124 13.64 -17.84 -7.28
CA MET A 124 14.18 -17.20 -6.07
C MET A 124 15.57 -17.72 -5.74
N VAL A 125 15.75 -19.04 -5.60
CA VAL A 125 17.07 -19.60 -5.26
C VAL A 125 18.09 -19.32 -6.36
N GLY A 126 17.71 -19.41 -7.63
CA GLY A 126 18.61 -19.06 -8.73
C GLY A 126 19.03 -17.59 -8.74
N ASN A 127 18.13 -16.66 -8.41
CA ASN A 127 18.43 -15.24 -8.26
C ASN A 127 19.33 -14.96 -7.05
N MET A 128 19.34 -15.82 -6.03
CA MET A 128 20.24 -15.68 -4.88
C MET A 128 21.62 -16.24 -5.19
N THR A 129 21.72 -17.37 -5.89
CA THR A 129 23.00 -18.05 -6.15
C THR A 129 23.76 -17.49 -7.34
N HIS A 130 23.09 -16.82 -8.29
CA HIS A 130 23.73 -16.26 -9.47
C HIS A 130 23.19 -14.86 -9.85
N PRO A 131 24.05 -13.86 -10.16
CA PRO A 131 23.61 -12.50 -10.49
C PRO A 131 22.66 -12.40 -11.71
N GLU A 132 22.89 -13.20 -12.75
CA GLU A 132 22.02 -13.29 -13.93
C GLU A 132 20.78 -14.17 -13.74
N GLY A 133 20.60 -14.76 -12.55
CA GLY A 133 19.53 -15.72 -12.28
C GLY A 133 19.66 -17.04 -13.07
N PRO A 134 18.64 -17.92 -12.96
CA PRO A 134 18.66 -19.23 -13.59
C PRO A 134 18.46 -19.16 -15.11
N ILE A 135 18.91 -20.19 -15.81
CA ILE A 135 18.50 -20.50 -17.19
C ILE A 135 17.15 -21.20 -17.11
N MET A 136 16.11 -20.53 -17.61
CA MET A 136 14.73 -21.03 -17.59
C MET A 136 14.40 -21.68 -18.94
N VAL A 137 13.95 -22.92 -18.95
CA VAL A 137 13.51 -23.62 -20.16
C VAL A 137 12.10 -24.16 -19.98
N ASP A 138 11.22 -23.82 -20.93
CA ASP A 138 9.89 -24.41 -21.04
C ASP A 138 9.99 -25.73 -21.83
N CYS A 139 9.75 -26.85 -21.16
CA CYS A 139 9.82 -28.18 -21.76
C CYS A 139 8.50 -28.59 -22.44
N GLY A 140 7.44 -27.79 -22.38
CA GLY A 140 6.14 -28.09 -23.00
C GLY A 140 6.28 -28.36 -24.50
N GLY A 141 5.96 -29.58 -24.93
CA GLY A 141 6.10 -30.01 -26.33
C GLY A 141 7.55 -30.03 -26.86
N MET A 142 8.57 -29.88 -26.00
CA MET A 142 9.98 -29.84 -26.39
C MET A 142 10.53 -31.25 -26.66
N ASN A 143 11.45 -31.38 -27.62
CA ASN A 143 12.32 -32.55 -27.71
C ASN A 143 13.46 -32.41 -26.70
N MET A 144 13.44 -33.22 -25.63
CA MET A 144 14.38 -33.09 -24.52
C MET A 144 15.85 -33.31 -24.89
N ARG A 145 16.14 -33.88 -26.07
CA ARG A 145 17.53 -34.00 -26.58
C ARG A 145 18.15 -32.63 -26.90
N GLU A 146 17.34 -31.64 -27.23
CA GLU A 146 17.81 -30.30 -27.61
C GLU A 146 18.47 -29.55 -26.44
N LEU A 147 18.15 -29.93 -25.20
CA LEU A 147 18.78 -29.40 -23.99
C LEU A 147 20.28 -29.73 -23.91
N PHE A 148 20.71 -30.83 -24.53
CA PHE A 148 22.12 -31.22 -24.59
C PHE A 148 22.81 -30.61 -25.79
N PHE A 149 22.27 -30.79 -26.99
CA PHE A 149 22.84 -30.22 -28.21
C PHE A 149 21.73 -29.52 -28.94
N ARG A 150 21.96 -28.28 -29.35
CA ARG A 150 21.00 -27.52 -30.14
C ARG A 150 21.53 -27.30 -31.54
N THR A 151 20.59 -27.35 -32.48
CA THR A 151 20.86 -27.11 -33.89
C THR A 151 20.86 -25.60 -34.14
N VAL A 152 21.89 -25.10 -34.81
CA VAL A 152 22.01 -23.70 -35.24
C VAL A 152 22.50 -23.66 -36.69
N ILE A 153 22.22 -22.55 -37.38
CA ILE A 153 22.71 -22.35 -38.74
C ILE A 153 24.19 -21.97 -38.69
N ASP A 154 25.00 -22.62 -39.52
CA ASP A 154 26.33 -22.19 -39.86
C ASP A 154 26.30 -21.43 -41.20
N TYR A 155 26.52 -20.12 -41.14
CA TYR A 155 26.47 -19.25 -42.31
C TYR A 155 27.76 -19.28 -43.15
N GLY A 156 28.73 -20.14 -42.82
CA GLY A 156 30.03 -20.25 -43.49
C GLY A 156 30.91 -19.00 -43.29
N LYS A 157 32.15 -19.17 -42.78
CA LYS A 157 33.05 -18.04 -42.48
C LYS A 157 33.20 -17.05 -43.66
N GLY A 158 33.35 -17.55 -44.89
CA GLY A 158 33.56 -16.71 -46.06
C GLY A 158 32.34 -15.86 -46.49
N VAL A 159 31.12 -16.36 -46.33
CA VAL A 159 29.90 -15.67 -46.79
C VAL A 159 29.45 -14.63 -45.75
N LYS A 160 29.54 -14.99 -44.47
CA LYS A 160 29.32 -14.08 -43.34
C LYS A 160 30.25 -12.86 -43.39
N GLU A 161 31.55 -13.07 -43.57
CA GLU A 161 32.54 -11.99 -43.62
C GLU A 161 32.34 -11.06 -44.83
N GLN A 162 31.95 -11.61 -45.98
CA GLN A 162 31.61 -10.81 -47.16
C GLN A 162 30.37 -9.94 -46.95
N PHE A 163 29.34 -10.49 -46.29
CA PHE A 163 28.14 -9.72 -45.96
C PHE A 163 28.45 -8.63 -44.92
N ASP A 164 29.15 -8.96 -43.83
CA ASP A 164 29.55 -7.99 -42.80
C ASP A 164 30.42 -6.86 -43.38
N GLN A 165 31.36 -7.17 -44.29
CA GLN A 165 32.15 -6.15 -44.98
C GLN A 165 31.27 -5.22 -45.83
N ARG A 166 30.29 -5.75 -46.56
CA ARG A 166 29.38 -4.92 -47.38
C ARG A 166 28.47 -4.07 -46.52
N VAL A 167 27.98 -4.58 -45.39
CA VAL A 167 27.18 -3.83 -44.42
C VAL A 167 28.01 -2.68 -43.83
N ALA A 168 29.24 -2.96 -43.39
CA ALA A 168 30.16 -1.95 -42.86
C ALA A 168 30.55 -0.89 -43.91
N GLN A 169 30.63 -1.27 -45.19
CA GLN A 169 30.89 -0.35 -46.31
C GLN A 169 29.64 0.40 -46.80
N GLY A 170 28.46 0.17 -46.21
CA GLY A 170 27.20 0.79 -46.64
C GLY A 170 26.75 0.38 -48.05
N LYS A 171 27.21 -0.78 -48.54
CA LYS A 171 26.94 -1.29 -49.89
C LYS A 171 25.72 -2.22 -49.98
N VAL A 172 25.14 -2.57 -48.85
CA VAL A 172 23.92 -3.41 -48.78
C VAL A 172 22.69 -2.56 -49.03
N SER A 173 21.74 -3.08 -49.81
CA SER A 173 20.50 -2.35 -50.09
C SER A 173 19.64 -2.15 -48.84
N GLN A 174 18.92 -1.03 -48.75
CA GLN A 174 18.02 -0.75 -47.64
C GLN A 174 16.93 -1.82 -47.50
N GLN A 175 16.41 -2.31 -48.64
CA GLN A 175 15.43 -3.40 -48.67
C GLN A 175 15.96 -4.68 -48.01
N THR A 176 17.25 -5.00 -48.17
CA THR A 176 17.86 -6.16 -47.50
C THR A 176 17.91 -5.99 -45.98
N LEU A 177 18.21 -4.78 -45.49
CA LEU A 177 18.19 -4.50 -44.05
C LEU A 177 16.77 -4.53 -43.48
N ASP A 178 15.79 -4.05 -44.22
CA ASP A 178 14.38 -4.07 -43.83
C ASP A 178 13.82 -5.50 -43.81
N ASP A 179 14.14 -6.32 -44.83
CA ASP A 179 13.78 -7.74 -44.88
C ASP A 179 14.41 -8.53 -43.71
N LEU A 180 15.67 -8.23 -43.36
CA LEU A 180 16.36 -8.80 -42.21
C LEU A 180 15.65 -8.43 -40.90
N LYS A 181 15.33 -7.15 -40.68
CA LYS A 181 14.60 -6.68 -39.48
C LYS A 181 13.19 -7.26 -39.39
N ALA A 182 12.49 -7.37 -40.52
CA ALA A 182 11.13 -7.91 -40.58
C ALA A 182 11.11 -9.42 -40.30
N ALA A 183 12.09 -10.17 -40.81
CA ALA A 183 12.20 -11.58 -40.53
C ALA A 183 12.78 -11.85 -39.13
N PHE A 184 13.77 -11.07 -38.70
CA PHE A 184 14.50 -11.26 -37.45
C PHE A 184 14.62 -9.90 -36.75
N PRO A 185 13.74 -9.60 -35.78
CA PRO A 185 13.88 -8.43 -34.92
C PRO A 185 15.29 -8.39 -34.30
N ASP A 186 15.85 -7.19 -34.13
CA ASP A 186 17.20 -6.96 -33.60
C ASP A 186 18.39 -7.51 -34.42
N SER A 187 18.16 -8.07 -35.61
CA SER A 187 19.22 -8.56 -36.49
C SER A 187 20.10 -7.47 -37.10
N VAL A 188 19.63 -6.22 -37.13
CA VAL A 188 20.39 -5.07 -37.64
C VAL A 188 20.52 -4.04 -36.52
N VAL A 189 21.75 -3.83 -36.06
CA VAL A 189 22.09 -2.89 -34.99
C VAL A 189 22.80 -1.68 -35.61
N SER A 190 22.24 -0.49 -35.41
CA SER A 190 22.88 0.76 -35.83
C SER A 190 23.68 1.32 -34.66
N LYS A 191 25.00 1.47 -34.83
CA LYS A 191 25.88 2.11 -33.84
C LYS A 191 26.75 3.14 -34.55
N ASP A 192 26.77 4.36 -34.03
CA ASP A 192 27.56 5.48 -34.57
C ASP A 192 27.30 5.77 -36.07
N GLY A 193 26.05 5.60 -36.52
CA GLY A 193 25.65 5.82 -37.92
C GLY A 193 26.04 4.69 -38.89
N GLN A 194 26.65 3.61 -38.40
CA GLN A 194 26.98 2.41 -39.18
C GLN A 194 26.08 1.23 -38.76
N ASN A 195 25.56 0.51 -39.76
CA ASN A 195 24.82 -0.72 -39.51
C ASN A 195 25.79 -1.88 -39.26
N ARG A 196 25.40 -2.80 -38.38
CA ARG A 196 26.06 -4.09 -38.12
C ARG A 196 25.00 -5.17 -38.01
N ILE A 197 25.38 -6.41 -38.33
CA ILE A 197 24.47 -7.55 -38.25
C ILE A 197 24.69 -8.28 -36.93
N ASN A 198 23.60 -8.46 -36.19
CA ASN A 198 23.55 -9.35 -35.04
C ASN A 198 23.16 -10.76 -35.53
N TRP A 199 24.18 -11.56 -35.80
CA TRP A 199 24.01 -12.92 -36.32
C TRP A 199 23.31 -13.86 -35.34
N ASP A 200 23.36 -13.58 -34.03
CA ASP A 200 22.72 -14.40 -33.00
C ASP A 200 21.19 -14.19 -32.95
N ALA A 201 20.68 -13.11 -33.55
CA ALA A 201 19.25 -12.88 -33.73
C ALA A 201 18.66 -13.65 -34.93
N ILE A 202 19.49 -14.03 -35.90
CA ILE A 202 19.06 -14.71 -37.13
C ILE A 202 18.88 -16.20 -36.86
N GLY A 203 17.66 -16.69 -37.07
CA GLY A 203 17.27 -18.07 -36.74
C GLY A 203 16.70 -18.24 -35.32
N GLN A 204 16.51 -17.14 -34.58
CA GLN A 204 15.70 -17.18 -33.37
C GLN A 204 14.22 -17.39 -33.71
N ARG A 205 13.54 -18.12 -32.80
CA ARG A 205 12.11 -18.40 -32.93
C ARG A 205 11.32 -17.09 -32.89
N ARG A 206 10.36 -16.96 -33.79
CA ARG A 206 9.29 -15.96 -33.68
C ARG A 206 8.60 -16.13 -32.34
N THR A 207 8.42 -15.00 -31.69
CA THR A 207 7.66 -14.93 -30.46
C THR A 207 6.40 -14.10 -30.68
N ALA A 208 5.27 -14.59 -30.19
CA ALA A 208 4.04 -13.82 -30.12
C ALA A 208 3.82 -13.41 -28.67
N THR A 209 3.35 -12.19 -28.48
CA THR A 209 2.92 -11.71 -27.17
C THR A 209 1.41 -11.85 -27.12
N ASP A 210 0.90 -12.63 -26.17
CA ASP A 210 -0.54 -12.74 -25.95
C ASP A 210 -1.14 -11.43 -25.41
N GLU A 211 -2.47 -11.36 -25.37
CA GLU A 211 -3.19 -10.18 -24.82
C GLU A 211 -2.85 -9.89 -23.35
N GLY A 212 -2.23 -10.84 -22.64
CA GLY A 212 -1.73 -10.73 -21.27
C GLY A 212 -0.26 -10.29 -21.16
N GLY A 213 0.41 -9.97 -22.26
CA GLY A 213 1.81 -9.52 -22.26
C GLY A 213 2.84 -10.65 -22.14
N LYS A 214 2.42 -11.92 -22.22
CA LYS A 214 3.33 -13.08 -22.16
C LYS A 214 3.83 -13.42 -23.56
N THR A 215 5.14 -13.28 -23.75
CA THR A 215 5.81 -13.58 -25.01
C THR A 215 6.20 -15.07 -25.04
N SER A 216 5.66 -15.83 -25.99
CA SER A 216 5.95 -17.26 -26.19
C SER A 216 6.41 -17.52 -27.62
N ALA A 217 7.25 -18.54 -27.81
CA ALA A 217 7.68 -18.95 -29.14
C ALA A 217 6.51 -19.60 -29.89
N VAL A 218 6.22 -19.12 -31.10
CA VAL A 218 5.11 -19.61 -31.95
C VAL A 218 5.59 -20.48 -33.12
N GLU A 219 6.90 -20.70 -33.24
CA GLU A 219 7.48 -21.59 -34.24
C GLU A 219 8.45 -22.58 -33.57
N ASP A 220 8.55 -23.80 -34.13
CA ASP A 220 9.58 -24.76 -33.73
C ASP A 220 10.96 -24.21 -34.14
N ARG A 221 12.01 -24.59 -33.42
CA ARG A 221 13.38 -24.21 -33.72
C ARG A 221 13.81 -24.69 -35.12
N GLY A 222 13.33 -25.87 -35.55
CA GLY A 222 13.56 -26.36 -36.91
C GLY A 222 12.95 -25.45 -37.97
N ASP A 223 11.72 -24.96 -37.76
CA ASP A 223 11.05 -24.04 -38.66
C ASP A 223 11.73 -22.66 -38.68
N ALA A 224 12.19 -22.18 -37.53
CA ALA A 224 12.97 -20.96 -37.40
C ALA A 224 14.28 -21.03 -38.22
N ILE A 225 14.93 -22.19 -38.20
CA ILE A 225 16.14 -22.48 -38.98
C ILE A 225 15.83 -22.51 -40.48
N ILE A 226 14.78 -23.22 -40.91
CA ILE A 226 14.37 -23.25 -42.32
C ILE A 226 14.03 -21.83 -42.82
N ARG A 227 13.37 -21.02 -41.99
CA ARG A 227 13.04 -19.63 -42.29
C ARG A 227 14.30 -18.78 -42.44
N ALA A 228 15.25 -18.88 -41.52
CA ALA A 228 16.52 -18.18 -41.60
C ALA A 228 17.35 -18.58 -42.79
N GLN A 229 17.42 -19.87 -43.13
CA GLN A 229 18.08 -20.32 -44.34
C GLN A 229 17.43 -19.68 -45.59
N LYS A 230 16.11 -19.78 -45.76
CA LYS A 230 15.40 -19.21 -46.91
C LYS A 230 15.59 -17.69 -47.06
N VAL A 231 15.49 -16.96 -45.95
CA VAL A 231 15.64 -15.49 -45.96
C VAL A 231 17.08 -15.11 -46.31
N MET A 232 18.06 -15.76 -45.72
CA MET A 232 19.47 -15.45 -45.97
C MET A 232 19.92 -15.86 -47.38
N GLU A 233 19.43 -16.99 -47.91
CA GLU A 233 19.65 -17.39 -49.32
C GLU A 233 19.13 -16.31 -50.28
N ALA A 234 17.91 -15.81 -50.06
CA ALA A 234 17.32 -14.75 -50.87
C ALA A 234 18.11 -13.43 -50.78
N ILE A 235 18.60 -13.08 -49.59
CA ILE A 235 19.42 -11.90 -49.36
C ILE A 235 20.76 -12.01 -50.08
N TYR A 236 21.47 -13.13 -49.93
CA TYR A 236 22.76 -13.33 -50.59
C TYR A 236 22.65 -13.34 -52.10
N ALA A 237 21.60 -13.96 -52.66
CA ALA A 237 21.32 -13.92 -54.09
C ALA A 237 21.07 -12.48 -54.57
N ARG A 238 20.29 -11.68 -53.82
CA ARG A 238 19.98 -10.29 -54.17
C ARG A 238 21.20 -9.39 -54.11
N GLU A 239 22.02 -9.55 -53.08
CA GLU A 239 23.23 -8.75 -52.90
C GLU A 239 24.35 -9.22 -53.84
N GLY A 240 24.24 -10.37 -54.50
CA GLY A 240 25.27 -10.91 -55.39
C GLY A 240 26.51 -11.37 -54.59
N ILE A 241 26.26 -12.08 -53.49
CA ILE A 241 27.29 -12.80 -52.72
C ILE A 241 27.35 -14.22 -53.29
N ASP A 242 28.55 -14.65 -53.70
CA ASP A 242 28.74 -15.98 -54.28
C ASP A 242 28.66 -17.06 -53.20
N VAL A 243 27.61 -17.86 -53.26
CA VAL A 243 27.26 -18.87 -52.28
C VAL A 243 27.90 -20.19 -52.74
N GLN A 244 29.08 -20.55 -52.22
CA GLN A 244 29.69 -21.86 -52.53
C GLN A 244 28.74 -23.01 -52.13
N ASN A 245 28.80 -24.16 -52.82
CA ASN A 245 28.09 -25.38 -52.40
C ASN A 245 28.49 -25.70 -50.93
N ASN A 246 27.52 -25.65 -50.01
CA ASN A 246 27.62 -25.70 -48.52
C ASN A 246 27.75 -24.36 -47.77
N ALA A 247 27.35 -23.22 -48.33
CA ALA A 247 27.36 -21.94 -47.60
C ALA A 247 26.44 -21.86 -46.38
N PHE A 248 25.38 -22.68 -46.34
CA PHE A 248 24.50 -22.82 -45.19
C PHE A 248 24.62 -24.26 -44.68
N GLY A 249 25.43 -24.45 -43.64
CA GLY A 249 25.50 -25.70 -42.91
C GLY A 249 24.51 -25.70 -41.75
N ILE A 250 24.08 -26.88 -41.33
CA ILE A 250 23.50 -27.06 -40.00
C ILE A 250 24.66 -27.49 -39.10
N LYS A 251 24.84 -26.81 -37.96
CA LYS A 251 25.81 -27.26 -36.94
C LYS A 251 25.12 -27.48 -35.62
N THR A 252 25.69 -28.37 -34.82
CA THR A 252 25.20 -28.66 -33.48
C THR A 252 26.14 -28.05 -32.46
N VAL A 253 25.59 -27.22 -31.58
CA VAL A 253 26.33 -26.56 -30.51
C VAL A 253 25.82 -27.02 -29.14
N PRO A 254 26.63 -26.89 -28.07
CA PRO A 254 26.17 -27.23 -26.72
C PRO A 254 24.88 -26.47 -26.37
N GLY A 255 23.90 -27.20 -25.83
CA GLY A 255 22.62 -26.69 -25.37
C GLY A 255 22.66 -26.16 -23.94
N GLU A 256 21.48 -25.89 -23.40
CA GLU A 256 21.26 -25.19 -22.14
C GLU A 256 21.81 -25.94 -20.92
N VAL A 257 21.91 -27.27 -20.97
CA VAL A 257 22.55 -28.08 -19.91
C VAL A 257 24.04 -27.75 -19.77
N PHE A 258 24.76 -27.71 -20.89
CA PHE A 258 26.20 -27.41 -20.86
C PHE A 258 26.45 -25.95 -20.59
N GLU A 259 25.58 -25.06 -21.08
CA GLU A 259 25.63 -23.64 -20.76
C GLU A 259 25.47 -23.41 -19.25
N SER A 260 24.51 -24.09 -18.62
CA SER A 260 24.28 -24.04 -17.17
C SER A 260 25.52 -24.47 -16.37
N VAL A 261 26.13 -25.61 -16.71
CA VAL A 261 27.35 -26.09 -16.03
C VAL A 261 28.52 -25.14 -16.26
N ARG A 262 28.77 -24.75 -17.51
CA ARG A 262 29.88 -23.87 -17.91
C ARG A 262 29.81 -22.50 -17.25
N THR A 263 28.61 -21.94 -17.11
CA THR A 263 28.42 -20.62 -16.50
C THR A 263 28.28 -20.70 -14.99
N GLY A 264 27.84 -21.83 -14.44
CA GLY A 264 27.43 -21.99 -13.04
C GLY A 264 26.00 -21.53 -12.78
N ARG A 265 25.27 -21.06 -13.81
CA ARG A 265 23.87 -20.65 -13.70
C ARG A 265 23.00 -21.88 -13.41
N PRO A 266 22.08 -21.83 -12.43
CA PRO A 266 21.14 -22.92 -12.22
C PRO A 266 20.27 -23.17 -13.44
N LEU A 267 19.90 -24.42 -13.68
CA LEU A 267 19.01 -24.81 -14.76
C LEU A 267 17.62 -25.08 -14.20
N PHE A 268 16.61 -24.40 -14.72
CA PHE A 268 15.21 -24.66 -14.39
C PHE A 268 14.46 -25.19 -15.60
N LEU A 269 13.90 -26.39 -15.45
CA LEU A 269 13.12 -27.09 -16.46
C LEU A 269 11.64 -27.06 -16.04
N ASP A 270 10.86 -26.15 -16.62
CA ASP A 270 9.43 -26.04 -16.40
C ASP A 270 8.65 -26.96 -17.33
N GLU A 271 7.41 -27.32 -16.97
CA GLU A 271 6.54 -28.23 -17.72
C GLU A 271 7.22 -29.54 -18.16
N PHE A 272 8.11 -30.07 -17.33
CA PHE A 272 9.00 -31.19 -17.68
C PHE A 272 8.25 -32.43 -18.18
N ASN A 273 7.12 -32.76 -17.56
CA ASN A 273 6.29 -33.90 -17.94
C ASN A 273 5.24 -33.56 -19.01
N LYS A 274 5.34 -32.42 -19.70
CA LYS A 274 4.61 -32.09 -20.93
C LYS A 274 5.52 -32.12 -22.17
N SER A 275 6.75 -32.62 -22.04
CA SER A 275 7.68 -32.79 -23.16
C SER A 275 7.22 -33.85 -24.17
N LYS A 276 7.82 -33.89 -25.36
CA LYS A 276 7.51 -34.92 -26.38
C LYS A 276 7.72 -36.32 -25.82
N ARG A 277 6.74 -37.20 -26.00
CA ARG A 277 6.76 -38.59 -25.51
C ARG A 277 7.99 -39.36 -26.02
N GLY A 278 8.63 -40.12 -25.15
CA GLY A 278 9.80 -40.94 -25.49
C GLY A 278 11.14 -40.19 -25.59
N THR A 279 11.16 -38.88 -25.32
CA THR A 279 12.41 -38.09 -25.34
C THR A 279 13.15 -38.05 -23.99
N LEU A 280 12.46 -38.40 -22.89
CA LEU A 280 13.01 -38.37 -21.52
C LEU A 280 14.06 -39.46 -21.23
N ASP A 281 14.04 -40.59 -21.94
CA ASP A 281 14.95 -41.71 -21.66
C ASP A 281 16.43 -41.33 -21.80
N LYS A 282 16.73 -40.38 -22.70
CA LYS A 282 18.10 -39.88 -22.92
C LYS A 282 18.57 -38.96 -21.79
N PHE A 283 17.66 -38.47 -20.94
CA PHE A 283 17.97 -37.64 -19.79
C PHE A 283 18.41 -38.45 -18.56
N GLN A 284 18.08 -39.74 -18.51
CA GLN A 284 18.34 -40.64 -17.39
C GLN A 284 19.78 -40.54 -16.85
N THR A 285 20.79 -40.71 -17.71
CA THR A 285 22.19 -40.73 -17.29
C THR A 285 22.68 -39.37 -16.80
N PHE A 286 22.16 -38.28 -17.38
CA PHE A 286 22.46 -36.93 -16.89
C PHE A 286 21.82 -36.68 -15.52
N LEU A 287 20.60 -37.16 -15.29
CA LEU A 287 19.94 -37.07 -13.99
C LEU A 287 20.66 -37.89 -12.90
N GLU A 288 21.28 -39.03 -13.25
CA GLU A 288 22.15 -39.79 -12.35
C GLU A 288 23.42 -39.00 -11.94
N PHE A 289 23.95 -38.18 -12.84
CA PHE A 289 24.99 -37.22 -12.48
C PHE A 289 24.41 -36.11 -11.58
N ALA A 290 23.28 -35.50 -11.95
CA ALA A 290 22.71 -34.40 -11.18
C ALA A 290 22.27 -34.80 -9.75
N ASN A 291 21.78 -36.02 -9.55
CA ASN A 291 21.29 -36.52 -8.26
C ASN A 291 22.37 -37.14 -7.36
N GLY A 292 23.61 -37.28 -7.83
CA GLY A 292 24.71 -37.81 -7.02
C GLY A 292 25.05 -39.29 -7.25
N GLN A 293 24.29 -40.01 -8.07
CA GLN A 293 24.52 -41.45 -8.32
C GLN A 293 25.77 -41.75 -9.15
N ARG A 294 26.24 -40.79 -9.96
CA ARG A 294 27.51 -40.87 -10.71
C ARG A 294 28.33 -39.60 -10.55
N ASP A 295 29.66 -39.72 -10.63
CA ASP A 295 30.57 -38.57 -10.55
C ASP A 295 30.94 -37.97 -11.92
N TYR A 296 30.62 -38.64 -13.03
CA TYR A 296 30.76 -38.11 -14.37
C TYR A 296 29.68 -38.65 -15.31
N VAL A 297 29.43 -37.93 -16.41
CA VAL A 297 28.57 -38.35 -17.52
C VAL A 297 29.16 -37.91 -18.85
N THR A 298 29.15 -38.80 -19.85
CA THR A 298 29.48 -38.47 -21.24
C THR A 298 28.21 -38.52 -22.06
N ILE A 299 27.89 -37.41 -22.72
CA ILE A 299 26.70 -37.27 -23.55
C ILE A 299 27.14 -37.23 -25.00
N HIS A 300 26.61 -38.15 -25.79
CA HIS A 300 26.89 -38.25 -27.22
C HIS A 300 25.99 -37.30 -28.01
N ASN A 301 26.59 -36.58 -28.95
CA ASN A 301 25.85 -35.76 -29.90
C ASN A 301 25.31 -36.67 -31.01
N GLU A 302 24.09 -37.19 -30.81
CA GLU A 302 23.40 -38.02 -31.79
C GLU A 302 23.04 -37.26 -33.08
N MET A 303 23.17 -35.93 -33.07
CA MET A 303 22.86 -35.04 -34.20
C MET A 303 24.10 -34.61 -34.98
N ALA A 304 25.30 -35.10 -34.64
CA ALA A 304 26.50 -34.85 -35.42
C ALA A 304 26.58 -35.82 -36.62
N GLU A 305 26.35 -35.32 -37.84
CA GLU A 305 26.53 -36.09 -39.07
C GLU A 305 28.00 -36.10 -39.55
N ASN A 306 28.34 -37.05 -40.43
CA ASN A 306 29.64 -37.09 -41.10
C ASN A 306 29.77 -35.89 -42.07
N GLY A 307 30.25 -34.76 -41.55
CA GLY A 307 30.40 -33.51 -42.31
C GLY A 307 30.28 -32.23 -41.46
N ASP A 308 29.80 -32.33 -40.22
CA ASP A 308 29.48 -31.20 -39.31
C ASP A 308 30.68 -30.46 -38.68
N GLY A 309 31.78 -30.29 -39.44
CA GLY A 309 32.90 -29.43 -39.05
C GLY A 309 33.42 -29.65 -37.61
N GLU A 310 33.54 -28.56 -36.85
CA GLU A 310 34.05 -28.52 -35.45
C GLU A 310 33.01 -28.91 -34.38
N SER A 311 31.82 -29.41 -34.76
CA SER A 311 30.76 -29.73 -33.79
C SER A 311 31.22 -30.83 -32.82
N PRO A 312 31.11 -30.63 -31.49
CA PRO A 312 31.58 -31.61 -30.51
C PRO A 312 30.76 -32.91 -30.62
N LYS A 313 31.44 -34.01 -30.91
CA LYS A 313 30.81 -35.35 -31.03
C LYS A 313 30.34 -35.91 -29.69
N THR A 314 31.02 -35.52 -28.61
CA THR A 314 30.71 -35.90 -27.24
C THR A 314 31.11 -34.77 -26.30
N LEU A 315 30.38 -34.62 -25.20
CA LEU A 315 30.77 -33.75 -24.10
C LEU A 315 30.72 -34.55 -22.79
N THR A 316 31.78 -34.45 -22.00
CA THR A 316 31.88 -35.07 -20.69
C THR A 316 31.77 -34.00 -19.62
N ILE A 317 30.96 -34.28 -18.60
CA ILE A 317 30.82 -33.45 -17.40
C ILE A 317 31.29 -34.28 -16.22
N THR A 318 32.12 -33.69 -15.37
CA THR A 318 32.64 -34.26 -14.13
C THR A 318 32.24 -33.39 -12.92
N ARG A 319 32.49 -33.87 -11.70
CA ARG A 319 32.28 -33.06 -10.49
C ARG A 319 33.17 -31.83 -10.43
N ASP A 320 34.34 -31.88 -11.05
CA ASP A 320 35.29 -30.77 -11.06
C ASP A 320 34.86 -29.64 -12.00
N ASP A 321 33.88 -29.87 -12.88
CA ASP A 321 33.31 -28.83 -13.76
C ASP A 321 32.17 -28.03 -13.10
N VAL A 322 31.78 -28.38 -11.88
CA VAL A 322 30.62 -27.77 -11.20
C VAL A 322 31.04 -26.53 -10.42
N LYS A 323 30.26 -25.45 -10.55
CA LYS A 323 30.48 -24.17 -9.85
C LYS A 323 29.58 -23.99 -8.65
N VAL A 324 29.95 -23.05 -7.77
CA VAL A 324 29.20 -22.72 -6.56
C VAL A 324 27.77 -22.29 -6.94
N GLY A 325 26.78 -22.80 -6.20
CA GLY A 325 25.37 -22.44 -6.42
C GLY A 325 24.69 -23.12 -7.61
N TRP A 326 25.43 -23.86 -8.45
CA TRP A 326 24.86 -24.64 -9.55
C TRP A 326 23.93 -25.75 -9.01
N HIS A 327 22.73 -25.82 -9.57
CA HIS A 327 21.71 -26.82 -9.27
C HIS A 327 20.68 -26.90 -10.41
N ILE A 328 19.86 -27.94 -10.38
CA ILE A 328 18.78 -28.20 -11.34
C ILE A 328 17.44 -28.20 -10.61
N GLY A 329 16.52 -27.35 -11.05
CA GLY A 329 15.13 -27.35 -10.64
C GLY A 329 14.26 -27.94 -11.74
N ILE A 330 13.37 -28.87 -11.39
CA ILE A 330 12.40 -29.44 -12.31
C ILE A 330 11.00 -29.17 -11.79
N ALA A 331 10.15 -28.57 -12.61
CA ALA A 331 8.73 -28.41 -12.33
C ALA A 331 7.88 -29.22 -13.31
N GLY A 332 6.83 -29.83 -12.79
CA GLY A 332 5.84 -30.56 -13.58
C GLY A 332 4.42 -30.36 -13.04
N ASN A 333 3.44 -30.84 -13.81
CA ASN A 333 2.03 -30.80 -13.42
C ASN A 333 1.56 -32.20 -13.02
N ASP A 334 0.56 -32.30 -12.16
CA ASP A 334 -0.06 -33.59 -11.87
C ASP A 334 -0.85 -34.12 -13.10
N THR A 335 -0.99 -35.43 -13.22
CA THR A 335 -1.56 -36.11 -14.40
C THR A 335 -3.02 -35.75 -14.69
N VAL A 336 -3.71 -35.13 -13.73
CA VAL A 336 -5.11 -34.66 -13.84
C VAL A 336 -5.22 -33.43 -14.76
N ASP A 337 -4.11 -32.77 -15.13
CA ASP A 337 -4.06 -31.54 -15.94
C ASP A 337 -4.25 -31.78 -17.47
N GLY A 338 -4.58 -33.01 -17.89
CA GLY A 338 -5.04 -33.34 -19.25
C GLY A 338 -4.12 -34.25 -20.08
N ASP A 339 -4.60 -34.64 -21.28
CA ASP A 339 -4.04 -35.69 -22.15
C ASP A 339 -2.58 -35.47 -22.62
N THR A 340 -2.07 -34.24 -22.53
CA THR A 340 -0.69 -33.89 -22.93
C THR A 340 0.34 -34.10 -21.82
N THR A 341 -0.11 -34.37 -20.59
CA THR A 341 0.76 -34.62 -19.43
C THR A 341 1.12 -36.11 -19.41
N GLN A 342 2.39 -36.45 -19.61
CA GLN A 342 2.86 -37.84 -19.55
C GLN A 342 3.21 -38.27 -18.13
N GLU A 343 2.87 -39.51 -17.80
CA GLU A 343 3.37 -40.17 -16.59
C GLU A 343 4.88 -40.40 -16.70
N LEU A 344 5.59 -40.14 -15.60
CA LEU A 344 7.00 -40.49 -15.50
C LEU A 344 7.12 -42.01 -15.35
N SER A 345 8.14 -42.61 -15.99
CA SER A 345 8.46 -44.01 -15.70
C SER A 345 8.83 -44.17 -14.22
N PHE A 346 8.55 -45.33 -13.61
CA PHE A 346 8.92 -45.62 -12.23
C PHE A 346 10.40 -45.34 -11.94
N SER A 347 11.25 -45.65 -12.91
CA SER A 347 12.70 -45.39 -12.86
C SER A 347 13.02 -43.88 -12.79
N MET A 348 12.22 -43.03 -13.41
CA MET A 348 12.35 -41.57 -13.29
C MET A 348 11.78 -41.04 -11.99
N GLU A 349 10.64 -41.55 -11.55
CA GLU A 349 10.07 -41.14 -10.26
C GLU A 349 11.02 -41.46 -9.10
N ASP A 350 11.64 -42.65 -9.08
CA ASP A 350 12.59 -43.02 -8.02
C ASP A 350 13.89 -42.19 -8.05
N ARG A 351 14.36 -41.77 -9.24
CA ARG A 351 15.55 -40.91 -9.37
C ARG A 351 15.27 -39.46 -9.00
N LEU A 352 14.11 -38.93 -9.40
CA LEU A 352 13.74 -37.53 -9.23
C LEU A 352 13.10 -37.24 -7.88
N LYS A 353 12.44 -38.23 -7.28
CA LYS A 353 11.69 -38.17 -6.01
C LYS A 353 10.86 -36.89 -5.93
N PRO A 354 9.89 -36.69 -6.84
CA PRO A 354 9.16 -35.43 -6.95
C PRO A 354 8.44 -35.10 -5.65
N HIS A 355 8.69 -33.91 -5.12
CA HIS A 355 7.87 -33.33 -4.07
C HIS A 355 6.52 -32.93 -4.68
N ARG A 356 5.41 -33.33 -4.06
CA ARG A 356 4.07 -32.94 -4.51
C ARG A 356 3.52 -31.84 -3.62
N ILE A 357 3.01 -30.78 -4.23
CA ILE A 357 2.31 -29.68 -3.53
C ILE A 357 0.82 -30.02 -3.51
N GLY A 358 0.21 -30.04 -2.33
CA GLY A 358 -1.23 -30.20 -2.16
C GLY A 358 -2.01 -28.91 -2.48
N GLU A 359 -3.30 -28.92 -2.16
CA GLU A 359 -4.12 -27.72 -2.30
C GLU A 359 -3.65 -26.59 -1.36
N PRO A 360 -3.74 -25.32 -1.79
CA PRO A 360 -3.33 -24.19 -0.94
C PRO A 360 -4.19 -24.07 0.32
N GLU A 361 -3.54 -23.97 1.47
CA GLU A 361 -4.21 -23.67 2.73
C GLU A 361 -4.52 -22.18 2.85
N LEU A 362 -5.43 -21.80 3.77
CA LEU A 362 -5.79 -20.39 3.99
C LEU A 362 -4.57 -19.49 4.28
N ARG A 363 -3.58 -19.99 5.02
CA ARG A 363 -2.33 -19.26 5.28
C ARG A 363 -1.51 -19.01 4.01
N ASP A 364 -1.59 -19.90 3.01
CA ASP A 364 -0.90 -19.74 1.74
C ASP A 364 -1.59 -18.66 0.89
N TRP A 365 -2.93 -18.60 0.91
CA TRP A 365 -3.69 -17.49 0.33
C TRP A 365 -3.30 -16.15 0.94
N LYS A 366 -3.33 -16.04 2.27
CA LYS A 366 -2.94 -14.82 2.99
C LYS A 366 -1.52 -14.39 2.65
N HIS A 367 -0.59 -15.35 2.60
CA HIS A 367 0.79 -15.12 2.22
C HIS A 367 0.91 -14.59 0.79
N ARG A 368 0.27 -15.26 -0.18
CA ARG A 368 0.42 -14.91 -1.59
C ARG A 368 -0.24 -13.57 -1.93
N ILE A 369 -1.44 -13.33 -1.40
CA ILE A 369 -2.13 -12.03 -1.55
C ILE A 369 -1.26 -10.91 -0.98
N SER A 370 -0.69 -11.11 0.21
CA SER A 370 0.23 -10.14 0.82
C SER A 370 1.38 -9.78 -0.12
N GLN A 371 2.05 -10.79 -0.69
CA GLN A 371 3.17 -10.57 -1.61
C GLN A 371 2.77 -9.82 -2.88
N VAL A 372 1.61 -10.14 -3.45
CA VAL A 372 1.11 -9.48 -4.66
C VAL A 372 0.76 -8.02 -4.36
N TRP A 373 0.12 -7.73 -3.23
CA TRP A 373 -0.37 -6.38 -2.93
C TRP A 373 0.71 -5.44 -2.37
N THR A 374 1.70 -5.97 -1.66
CA THR A 374 2.67 -5.16 -0.90
C THR A 374 4.14 -5.44 -1.24
N GLY A 375 4.41 -6.46 -2.06
CA GLY A 375 5.75 -6.96 -2.32
C GLY A 375 6.41 -7.71 -1.15
N LEU A 376 5.69 -7.93 -0.05
CA LEU A 376 6.12 -8.71 1.12
C LEU A 376 4.98 -9.61 1.64
N PRO A 377 5.28 -10.74 2.29
CA PRO A 377 4.26 -11.56 2.95
C PRO A 377 3.82 -10.97 4.29
N VAL A 378 3.28 -9.74 4.30
CA VAL A 378 2.99 -8.95 5.50
C VAL A 378 2.14 -9.69 6.53
N VAL A 379 1.13 -10.47 6.14
CA VAL A 379 0.32 -11.25 7.10
C VAL A 379 1.15 -12.35 7.77
N THR A 380 2.05 -13.02 7.03
CA THR A 380 2.96 -14.02 7.61
C THR A 380 3.92 -13.37 8.61
N LEU A 381 4.48 -12.21 8.27
CA LEU A 381 5.38 -11.46 9.16
C LEU A 381 4.65 -10.93 10.39
N TYR A 382 3.45 -10.36 10.22
CA TYR A 382 2.62 -9.89 11.32
C TYR A 382 2.28 -11.00 12.30
N ASN A 383 1.84 -12.17 11.81
CA ASN A 383 1.49 -13.29 12.68
C ASN A 383 2.70 -13.86 13.44
N LEU A 384 3.91 -13.75 12.87
CA LEU A 384 5.13 -14.25 13.49
C LEU A 384 5.67 -13.28 14.55
N PHE A 385 5.51 -11.97 14.33
CA PHE A 385 6.01 -10.91 15.19
C PHE A 385 4.87 -10.11 15.84
N GLU A 386 3.74 -10.75 16.10
CA GLU A 386 2.48 -10.09 16.48
C GLU A 386 2.65 -9.22 17.73
N ASP A 387 3.36 -9.72 18.74
CA ASP A 387 3.62 -8.99 19.98
C ASP A 387 4.39 -7.68 19.73
N HIS A 388 5.38 -7.72 18.83
CA HIS A 388 6.15 -6.53 18.45
C HIS A 388 5.31 -5.57 17.61
N ALA A 389 4.55 -6.09 16.64
CA ALA A 389 3.69 -5.31 15.77
C ALA A 389 2.58 -4.58 16.56
N LYS A 390 2.03 -5.21 17.61
CA LYS A 390 1.04 -4.60 18.50
C LYS A 390 1.64 -3.61 19.48
N ALA A 391 2.81 -3.92 20.06
CA ALA A 391 3.46 -3.05 21.02
C ALA A 391 4.04 -1.78 20.38
N LYS A 392 4.57 -1.91 19.15
CA LYS A 392 5.31 -0.86 18.44
C LYS A 392 4.91 -0.80 16.96
N PRO A 393 3.66 -0.41 16.64
CA PRO A 393 3.14 -0.45 15.28
C PRO A 393 3.92 0.43 14.30
N ALA A 394 4.32 1.63 14.70
CA ALA A 394 5.10 2.53 13.84
C ALA A 394 6.50 1.96 13.51
N GLU A 395 7.23 1.44 14.51
CA GLU A 395 8.54 0.82 14.29
C GLU A 395 8.43 -0.44 13.40
N PHE A 396 7.35 -1.22 13.56
CA PHE A 396 7.09 -2.39 12.73
C PHE A 396 6.78 -2.00 11.27
N ALA A 397 6.00 -0.95 11.06
CA ALA A 397 5.71 -0.41 9.73
C ALA A 397 6.99 0.09 9.03
N ASP A 398 7.85 0.82 9.74
CA ASP A 398 9.15 1.24 9.22
C ASP A 398 10.05 0.05 8.87
N TRP A 399 10.07 -0.97 9.73
CA TRP A 399 10.81 -2.20 9.49
C TRP A 399 10.33 -2.91 8.22
N LEU A 400 9.01 -3.04 8.01
CA LEU A 400 8.46 -3.61 6.78
C LEU A 400 8.93 -2.87 5.52
N VAL A 401 8.93 -1.53 5.55
CA VAL A 401 9.43 -0.71 4.44
C VAL A 401 10.94 -0.90 4.21
N GLN A 402 11.72 -1.01 5.28
CA GLN A 402 13.16 -1.29 5.19
C GLN A 402 13.42 -2.67 4.56
N ILE A 403 12.69 -3.70 4.97
CA ILE A 403 12.79 -5.06 4.40
C ILE A 403 12.39 -5.06 2.92
N ARG A 404 11.32 -4.33 2.55
CA ARG A 404 10.88 -4.22 1.14
C ARG A 404 11.98 -3.64 0.24
N LYS A 405 12.82 -2.74 0.78
CA LYS A 405 13.92 -2.05 0.09
C LYS A 405 15.28 -2.73 0.24
N LEU A 406 15.40 -3.74 1.11
CA LEU A 406 16.67 -4.34 1.49
C LEU A 406 17.45 -4.90 0.29
N GLY A 407 18.68 -4.42 0.11
CA GLY A 407 19.56 -4.85 -0.98
C GLY A 407 19.09 -4.46 -2.40
N LEU A 408 18.13 -3.53 -2.52
CA LEU A 408 17.76 -2.93 -3.80
C LEU A 408 18.64 -1.72 -4.12
N THR A 409 19.01 -1.58 -5.38
CA THR A 409 19.63 -0.36 -5.92
C THR A 409 18.68 0.83 -5.86
N SER A 410 19.19 2.06 -5.94
CA SER A 410 18.33 3.26 -5.93
C SER A 410 17.33 3.29 -7.09
N ALA A 411 17.67 2.72 -8.24
CA ALA A 411 16.75 2.59 -9.38
C ALA A 411 15.63 1.58 -9.08
N GLU A 412 15.96 0.42 -8.53
CA GLU A 412 14.98 -0.59 -8.12
C GLU A 412 14.05 -0.06 -6.99
N GLN A 413 14.58 0.72 -6.05
CA GLN A 413 13.76 1.33 -4.99
C GLN A 413 12.76 2.35 -5.54
N LYS A 414 13.17 3.16 -6.53
CA LYS A 414 12.27 4.11 -7.20
C LYS A 414 11.20 3.43 -8.05
N ALA A 415 11.46 2.21 -8.51
CA ALA A 415 10.51 1.41 -9.27
C ALA A 415 9.45 0.71 -8.40
N ILE A 416 9.57 0.77 -7.06
CA ILE A 416 8.54 0.23 -6.17
C ILE A 416 7.26 1.07 -6.33
N PRO A 417 6.10 0.44 -6.62
CA PRO A 417 4.84 1.14 -6.69
C PRO A 417 4.52 1.90 -5.38
N PRO A 418 4.10 3.18 -5.43
CA PRO A 418 3.85 3.97 -4.22
C PRO A 418 2.82 3.35 -3.27
N HIS A 419 1.80 2.67 -3.80
CA HIS A 419 0.77 2.03 -3.00
C HIS A 419 1.30 0.87 -2.17
N GLU A 420 2.33 0.14 -2.61
CA GLU A 420 2.94 -0.95 -1.83
C GLU A 420 3.54 -0.38 -0.54
N ILE A 421 4.26 0.74 -0.63
CA ILE A 421 4.83 1.41 0.54
C ILE A 421 3.71 1.92 1.46
N TYR A 422 2.68 2.53 0.90
CA TYR A 422 1.52 3.00 1.68
C TYR A 422 0.83 1.85 2.42
N PHE A 423 0.63 0.70 1.78
CA PHE A 423 0.03 -0.48 2.42
C PHE A 423 0.91 -1.06 3.52
N LEU A 424 2.24 -1.07 3.35
CA LEU A 424 3.17 -1.49 4.41
C LEU A 424 3.18 -0.51 5.59
N GLN A 425 3.10 0.80 5.34
CA GLN A 425 2.96 1.82 6.39
C GLN A 425 1.63 1.68 7.15
N ASN A 426 0.57 1.27 6.44
CA ASN A 426 -0.77 1.04 6.97
C ASN A 426 -1.07 -0.46 7.14
N PHE A 427 -0.10 -1.22 7.68
CA PHE A 427 -0.16 -2.68 7.67
C PHE A 427 -1.38 -3.24 8.42
N GLN A 428 -1.93 -2.56 9.43
CA GLN A 428 -3.08 -3.08 10.20
C GLN A 428 -4.34 -3.18 9.32
N GLU A 429 -4.68 -2.10 8.62
CA GLU A 429 -5.82 -2.07 7.67
C GLU A 429 -5.56 -3.02 6.49
N THR A 430 -4.30 -3.06 6.03
CA THR A 430 -3.86 -3.96 4.95
C THR A 430 -3.99 -5.44 5.34
N VAL A 431 -3.53 -5.83 6.54
CA VAL A 431 -3.65 -7.19 7.08
C VAL A 431 -5.12 -7.57 7.24
N GLN A 432 -5.97 -6.65 7.70
CA GLN A 432 -7.41 -6.88 7.78
C GLN A 432 -8.01 -7.15 6.39
N ALA A 433 -7.72 -6.31 5.40
CA ALA A 433 -8.24 -6.46 4.03
C ALA A 433 -7.74 -7.76 3.36
N ILE A 434 -6.46 -8.13 3.57
CA ILE A 434 -5.90 -9.38 3.06
C ILE A 434 -6.59 -10.58 3.70
N ASN A 435 -6.84 -10.55 5.01
CA ASN A 435 -7.57 -11.62 5.69
C ASN A 435 -8.98 -11.78 5.09
N GLN A 436 -9.71 -10.69 4.94
CA GLN A 436 -11.06 -10.68 4.34
C GLN A 436 -11.08 -11.30 2.93
N TYR A 437 -10.17 -10.85 2.05
CA TYR A 437 -10.09 -11.35 0.68
C TYR A 437 -9.58 -12.79 0.58
N ALA A 438 -8.62 -13.19 1.43
CA ALA A 438 -8.11 -14.55 1.48
C ALA A 438 -9.15 -15.55 1.99
N ASP A 439 -9.92 -15.17 3.02
CA ASP A 439 -11.00 -15.99 3.56
C ASP A 439 -12.05 -16.23 2.45
N TYR A 440 -12.46 -15.18 1.71
CA TYR A 440 -13.36 -15.31 0.55
C TYR A 440 -12.80 -16.24 -0.54
N LEU A 441 -11.56 -16.04 -0.99
CA LEU A 441 -10.98 -16.84 -2.08
C LEU A 441 -10.77 -18.30 -1.67
N SER A 442 -10.35 -18.56 -0.44
CA SER A 442 -10.21 -19.91 0.12
C SER A 442 -11.56 -20.63 0.14
N ASP A 443 -12.61 -19.96 0.62
CA ASP A 443 -13.95 -20.54 0.69
C ASP A 443 -14.53 -20.76 -0.72
N ARG A 444 -14.33 -19.80 -1.64
CA ARG A 444 -14.71 -19.96 -3.05
C ARG A 444 -13.97 -21.13 -3.72
N ALA A 445 -12.68 -21.31 -3.43
CA ALA A 445 -11.91 -22.44 -3.97
C ALA A 445 -12.48 -23.78 -3.51
N LYS A 446 -12.81 -23.91 -2.21
CA LYS A 446 -13.43 -25.11 -1.65
C LYS A 446 -14.83 -25.36 -2.22
N LEU A 447 -15.66 -24.33 -2.32
CA LEU A 447 -17.01 -24.47 -2.90
C LEU A 447 -17.01 -24.79 -4.40
N ALA A 448 -15.94 -24.46 -5.11
CA ALA A 448 -15.78 -24.80 -6.52
C ALA A 448 -15.32 -26.26 -6.75
N ASP A 449 -14.89 -26.96 -5.70
CA ASP A 449 -14.51 -28.37 -5.76
C ASP A 449 -15.71 -29.27 -5.44
N PRO A 450 -16.17 -30.11 -6.40
CA PRO A 450 -17.28 -31.05 -6.19
C PRO A 450 -17.05 -32.06 -5.05
N GLU A 451 -15.79 -32.35 -4.71
CA GLU A 451 -15.43 -33.32 -3.66
C GLU A 451 -15.25 -32.66 -2.29
N SER A 452 -15.39 -31.33 -2.19
CA SER A 452 -15.14 -30.60 -0.94
C SER A 452 -16.18 -30.88 0.15
N GLU A 453 -15.71 -31.13 1.37
CA GLU A 453 -16.56 -31.22 2.56
C GLU A 453 -17.40 -29.96 2.78
N MET A 454 -16.89 -28.78 2.38
CA MET A 454 -17.62 -27.52 2.52
C MET A 454 -18.84 -27.46 1.60
N LEU A 455 -18.73 -27.96 0.36
CA LEU A 455 -19.86 -28.03 -0.56
C LEU A 455 -20.92 -29.05 -0.09
N ALA A 456 -20.47 -30.14 0.54
CA ALA A 456 -21.34 -31.16 1.11
C ALA A 456 -22.12 -30.71 2.36
N ASP A 457 -21.75 -29.58 2.99
CA ASP A 457 -22.50 -29.00 4.10
C ASP A 457 -23.93 -28.62 3.65
N LYS A 458 -24.92 -28.87 4.52
CA LYS A 458 -26.32 -28.50 4.30
C LYS A 458 -26.51 -27.02 3.95
N LYS A 459 -25.62 -26.14 4.41
CA LYS A 459 -25.62 -24.71 4.07
C LYS A 459 -25.43 -24.46 2.57
N TYR A 460 -24.65 -25.31 1.89
CA TYR A 460 -24.23 -25.12 0.49
C TYR A 460 -24.76 -26.20 -0.46
N ALA A 461 -25.45 -27.21 0.06
CA ALA A 461 -25.98 -28.34 -0.70
C ALA A 461 -26.80 -27.92 -1.95
N SER A 462 -27.49 -26.77 -1.91
CA SER A 462 -28.24 -26.25 -3.07
C SER A 462 -27.38 -25.84 -4.26
N MET A 463 -26.06 -25.66 -4.07
CA MET A 463 -25.11 -25.35 -5.14
C MET A 463 -24.58 -26.61 -5.84
N ALA A 464 -24.69 -27.79 -5.23
CA ALA A 464 -24.00 -29.00 -5.67
C ALA A 464 -24.29 -29.37 -7.13
N ASP A 465 -25.55 -29.24 -7.56
CA ASP A 465 -25.96 -29.53 -8.94
C ASP A 465 -25.33 -28.54 -9.95
N GLU A 466 -25.31 -27.25 -9.61
CA GLU A 466 -24.71 -26.21 -10.45
C GLU A 466 -23.18 -26.37 -10.54
N ILE A 467 -22.52 -26.67 -9.42
CA ILE A 467 -21.07 -26.89 -9.36
C ILE A 467 -20.68 -28.16 -10.11
N THR A 468 -21.42 -29.26 -9.97
CA THR A 468 -21.13 -30.50 -10.72
C THR A 468 -21.18 -30.26 -12.24
N ALA A 469 -22.08 -29.41 -12.72
CA ALA A 469 -22.20 -29.05 -14.13
C ALA A 469 -21.20 -27.96 -14.59
N GLY A 470 -20.68 -27.14 -13.67
CA GLY A 470 -20.00 -25.88 -13.98
C GLY A 470 -18.72 -25.56 -13.21
N ALA A 471 -18.19 -26.48 -12.39
CA ALA A 471 -17.09 -26.26 -11.43
C ALA A 471 -15.89 -25.49 -12.02
N ARG A 472 -15.51 -25.81 -13.26
CA ARG A 472 -14.38 -25.17 -13.95
C ARG A 472 -14.55 -23.65 -14.11
N LYS A 473 -15.78 -23.13 -14.19
CA LYS A 473 -16.06 -21.70 -14.38
C LYS A 473 -15.83 -20.89 -13.12
N VAL A 474 -16.08 -21.48 -11.94
CA VAL A 474 -16.04 -20.76 -10.66
C VAL A 474 -14.74 -20.98 -9.89
N ARG A 475 -13.89 -21.93 -10.34
CA ARG A 475 -12.59 -22.26 -9.75
C ARG A 475 -11.66 -21.04 -9.72
N VAL A 476 -11.03 -20.81 -8.57
CA VAL A 476 -10.04 -19.74 -8.37
C VAL A 476 -8.68 -20.33 -8.02
N THR A 477 -7.62 -19.61 -8.39
CA THR A 477 -6.23 -19.98 -8.10
C THR A 477 -5.41 -18.73 -7.73
N PHE A 478 -4.13 -18.87 -7.42
CA PHE A 478 -3.26 -17.71 -7.25
C PHE A 478 -3.12 -16.82 -8.50
N ARG A 479 -3.51 -17.29 -9.71
CA ARG A 479 -3.62 -16.41 -10.89
C ARG A 479 -4.75 -15.40 -10.73
N THR A 480 -5.89 -15.82 -10.16
CA THR A 480 -7.02 -14.93 -9.87
C THR A 480 -6.58 -13.74 -9.02
N VAL A 481 -5.73 -13.96 -8.01
CA VAL A 481 -5.17 -12.88 -7.17
C VAL A 481 -4.35 -11.88 -7.98
N ILE A 482 -3.55 -12.36 -8.94
CA ILE A 482 -2.70 -11.51 -9.79
C ILE A 482 -3.58 -10.72 -10.78
N ASP A 483 -4.57 -11.38 -11.39
CA ASP A 483 -5.48 -10.75 -12.34
C ASP A 483 -6.35 -9.69 -11.67
N ASP A 484 -6.87 -9.98 -10.48
CA ASP A 484 -7.66 -9.05 -9.68
C ASP A 484 -6.82 -7.85 -9.22
N TYR A 485 -5.57 -8.08 -8.80
CA TYR A 485 -4.64 -7.01 -8.47
C TYR A 485 -4.34 -6.12 -9.68
N ASN A 486 -3.99 -6.72 -10.82
CA ASN A 486 -3.65 -5.99 -12.04
C ASN A 486 -4.82 -5.11 -12.50
N HIS A 487 -6.05 -5.62 -12.40
CA HIS A 487 -7.25 -4.83 -12.69
C HIS A 487 -7.47 -3.71 -11.66
N ALA A 488 -7.21 -3.97 -10.38
CA ALA A 488 -7.42 -3.00 -9.32
C ALA A 488 -6.45 -1.80 -9.38
N VAL A 489 -5.21 -2.01 -9.82
CA VAL A 489 -4.21 -0.95 -9.98
C VAL A 489 -4.33 -0.17 -11.29
N GLN A 490 -5.05 -0.71 -12.29
CA GLN A 490 -5.33 -0.02 -13.54
C GLN A 490 -6.39 1.06 -13.36
N SER A 491 -6.21 2.20 -14.04
CA SER A 491 -7.24 3.24 -14.06
C SER A 491 -8.47 2.72 -14.81
N MET A 492 -9.60 2.65 -14.11
CA MET A 492 -10.86 2.25 -14.69
C MET A 492 -11.89 3.37 -14.54
N PRO A 493 -12.67 3.66 -15.60
CA PRO A 493 -13.67 4.73 -15.55
C PRO A 493 -14.75 4.40 -14.54
N GLU A 494 -15.19 5.40 -13.78
CA GLU A 494 -16.29 5.25 -12.84
C GLU A 494 -17.62 5.21 -13.60
N VAL A 495 -18.32 4.07 -13.52
CA VAL A 495 -19.68 3.95 -14.05
C VAL A 495 -20.65 4.47 -12.99
N ARG A 496 -21.35 5.56 -13.30
CA ARG A 496 -22.33 6.18 -12.40
C ARG A 496 -23.76 5.80 -12.79
N PRO A 497 -24.70 5.73 -11.83
CA PRO A 497 -26.11 5.53 -12.14
C PRO A 497 -26.62 6.57 -13.12
N ALA A 498 -27.43 6.17 -14.10
CA ALA A 498 -28.03 7.12 -15.07
C ALA A 498 -28.83 8.25 -14.39
N LYS A 499 -29.37 7.99 -13.19
CA LYS A 499 -30.09 8.99 -12.38
C LYS A 499 -29.21 10.17 -11.94
N SER A 500 -27.90 9.98 -11.81
CA SER A 500 -26.94 11.04 -11.47
C SER A 500 -26.21 11.59 -12.70
N ALA A 501 -26.54 11.10 -13.90
CA ALA A 501 -25.95 11.59 -15.13
C ALA A 501 -26.58 12.92 -15.55
N THR A 502 -25.74 13.86 -15.98
CA THR A 502 -26.17 15.10 -16.62
C THR A 502 -26.30 14.86 -18.12
N LEU A 503 -27.51 14.50 -18.57
CA LEU A 503 -27.81 14.33 -19.99
C LEU A 503 -28.13 15.69 -20.63
N SER A 504 -27.32 16.13 -21.59
CA SER A 504 -27.70 17.21 -22.50
C SER A 504 -28.49 16.66 -23.68
N LEU A 505 -29.69 17.19 -23.92
CA LEU A 505 -30.48 16.86 -25.11
C LEU A 505 -30.03 17.64 -26.35
N ASP A 506 -29.21 18.69 -26.17
CA ASP A 506 -28.48 19.32 -27.26
C ASP A 506 -27.05 18.74 -27.31
N VAL A 507 -26.87 17.82 -28.26
CA VAL A 507 -25.59 17.14 -28.50
C VAL A 507 -24.51 18.13 -28.92
N SER A 508 -24.86 19.15 -29.72
CA SER A 508 -23.90 20.14 -30.20
C SER A 508 -23.40 21.05 -29.08
N ALA A 509 -24.27 21.42 -28.15
CA ALA A 509 -23.90 22.18 -26.96
C ALA A 509 -22.98 21.36 -26.03
N ALA A 510 -23.23 20.05 -25.88
CA ALA A 510 -22.40 19.16 -25.07
C ALA A 510 -20.94 19.12 -25.57
N PHE A 511 -20.74 19.06 -26.89
CA PHE A 511 -19.39 19.08 -27.48
C PHE A 511 -18.73 20.46 -27.40
N LYS A 512 -19.49 21.56 -27.56
CA LYS A 512 -18.95 22.92 -27.43
C LYS A 512 -18.54 23.26 -26.00
N GLY A 513 -19.22 22.71 -24.99
CA GLY A 513 -18.90 22.90 -23.58
C GLY A 513 -17.77 22.01 -23.06
N LEU A 514 -17.30 21.04 -23.86
CA LEU A 514 -16.21 20.15 -23.46
C LEU A 514 -14.87 20.87 -23.53
N ASN A 515 -14.35 21.28 -22.37
CA ASN A 515 -13.00 21.81 -22.27
C ASN A 515 -11.98 20.66 -22.40
N ARG A 516 -11.35 20.55 -23.58
CA ARG A 516 -10.32 19.53 -23.84
C ARG A 516 -9.08 19.71 -22.96
N ASP A 517 -8.77 20.95 -22.58
CA ASP A 517 -7.61 21.26 -21.73
C ASP A 517 -7.84 20.81 -20.27
N ALA A 518 -9.09 20.50 -19.89
CA ALA A 518 -9.43 19.92 -18.59
C ALA A 518 -9.39 18.38 -18.57
N ILE A 519 -9.14 17.73 -19.71
CA ILE A 519 -8.99 16.27 -19.80
C ILE A 519 -7.57 15.92 -19.34
N SER A 520 -7.40 15.63 -18.05
CA SER A 520 -6.14 15.18 -17.48
C SER A 520 -5.89 13.70 -17.77
N GLU A 521 -4.62 13.28 -17.65
CA GLU A 521 -4.32 11.86 -17.56
C GLU A 521 -5.10 11.25 -16.38
N PRO A 522 -5.68 10.04 -16.57
CA PRO A 522 -6.40 9.38 -15.49
C PRO A 522 -5.46 9.09 -14.33
N ALA A 523 -5.93 9.36 -13.11
CA ALA A 523 -5.21 8.97 -11.92
C ALA A 523 -5.01 7.43 -11.91
N PRO A 524 -3.85 6.94 -11.44
CA PRO A 524 -3.62 5.50 -11.32
C PRO A 524 -4.73 4.80 -10.51
N GLY A 525 -5.09 3.57 -10.90
CA GLY A 525 -6.17 2.82 -10.26
C GLY A 525 -5.92 2.51 -8.78
N TRP A 526 -4.66 2.42 -8.37
CA TRP A 526 -4.28 2.14 -6.99
C TRP A 526 -4.76 3.20 -5.98
N TYR A 527 -5.09 4.42 -6.41
CA TYR A 527 -5.74 5.42 -5.54
C TYR A 527 -7.08 4.91 -4.96
N ARG A 528 -7.77 4.04 -5.71
CA ARG A 528 -9.05 3.43 -5.36
C ARG A 528 -8.95 1.91 -5.35
N PHE A 529 -7.79 1.37 -4.97
CA PHE A 529 -7.48 -0.06 -5.05
C PHE A 529 -8.60 -0.94 -4.47
N GLY A 530 -9.03 -0.68 -3.23
CA GLY A 530 -10.06 -1.48 -2.57
C GLY A 530 -11.42 -1.46 -3.29
N ALA A 531 -11.83 -0.30 -3.80
CA ALA A 531 -13.08 -0.17 -4.55
C ALA A 531 -13.00 -0.85 -5.93
N ASN A 532 -11.86 -0.72 -6.62
CA ASN A 532 -11.64 -1.37 -7.91
C ASN A 532 -11.58 -2.89 -7.77
N LEU A 533 -10.97 -3.39 -6.69
CA LEU A 533 -10.92 -4.81 -6.35
C LEU A 533 -12.33 -5.35 -6.10
N ALA A 534 -13.13 -4.67 -5.26
CA ALA A 534 -14.52 -5.07 -5.02
C ALA A 534 -15.33 -5.14 -6.32
N ARG A 535 -15.22 -4.12 -7.19
CA ARG A 535 -15.88 -4.14 -8.51
C ARG A 535 -15.42 -5.32 -9.36
N LYS A 536 -14.12 -5.62 -9.40
CA LYS A 536 -13.58 -6.75 -10.16
C LYS A 536 -14.12 -8.09 -9.67
N VAL A 537 -14.20 -8.29 -8.36
CA VAL A 537 -14.79 -9.50 -7.76
C VAL A 537 -16.26 -9.63 -8.16
N GLN A 538 -17.02 -8.54 -8.14
CA GLN A 538 -18.42 -8.53 -8.56
C GLN A 538 -18.58 -8.88 -10.06
N GLU A 539 -17.73 -8.33 -10.92
CA GLU A 539 -17.68 -8.65 -12.35
C GLU A 539 -17.31 -10.12 -12.59
N SER A 540 -16.32 -10.65 -11.86
CA SER A 540 -15.94 -12.07 -11.91
C SER A 540 -17.10 -12.96 -11.52
N ILE A 541 -17.75 -12.74 -10.37
CA ILE A 541 -18.90 -13.56 -9.95
C ILE A 541 -19.97 -13.57 -11.05
N THR A 542 -20.32 -12.39 -11.57
CA THR A 542 -21.36 -12.26 -12.61
C THR A 542 -21.03 -13.06 -13.87
N ASN A 543 -19.77 -13.01 -14.32
CA ASN A 543 -19.33 -13.72 -15.52
C ASN A 543 -19.17 -15.23 -15.29
N ASP A 544 -18.68 -15.62 -14.12
CA ASP A 544 -18.36 -17.01 -13.80
C ASP A 544 -19.61 -17.83 -13.49
N THR A 545 -20.70 -17.19 -13.02
CA THR A 545 -21.95 -17.85 -12.64
C THR A 545 -23.08 -17.68 -13.66
N VAL A 546 -22.77 -17.41 -14.94
CA VAL A 546 -23.79 -17.37 -16.00
C VAL A 546 -24.47 -18.73 -16.13
N GLY A 547 -25.77 -18.76 -15.83
CA GLY A 547 -26.59 -19.99 -15.78
C GLY A 547 -26.52 -20.75 -14.44
N MET A 548 -25.90 -20.17 -13.40
CA MET A 548 -25.74 -20.73 -12.05
C MET A 548 -26.24 -19.73 -10.99
N PRO A 549 -27.55 -19.39 -10.97
CA PRO A 549 -28.08 -18.34 -10.13
C PRO A 549 -27.93 -18.59 -8.62
N VAL A 550 -27.98 -19.85 -8.17
CA VAL A 550 -27.80 -20.19 -6.75
C VAL A 550 -26.36 -19.92 -6.33
N THR A 551 -25.41 -20.39 -7.13
CA THR A 551 -23.97 -20.16 -6.93
C THR A 551 -23.65 -18.67 -6.93
N GLY A 552 -24.19 -17.90 -7.88
CA GLY A 552 -24.02 -16.44 -7.95
C GLY A 552 -24.47 -15.74 -6.67
N ALA A 553 -25.69 -16.04 -6.19
CA ALA A 553 -26.21 -15.46 -4.96
C ALA A 553 -25.37 -15.84 -3.73
N THR A 554 -24.93 -17.09 -3.63
CA THR A 554 -24.10 -17.55 -2.50
C THR A 554 -22.72 -16.89 -2.48
N LEU A 555 -22.08 -16.71 -3.63
CA LEU A 555 -20.78 -16.02 -3.71
C LEU A 555 -20.89 -14.53 -3.34
N ILE A 556 -22.01 -13.86 -3.67
CA ILE A 556 -22.28 -12.49 -3.23
C ILE A 556 -22.45 -12.43 -1.70
N ALA A 557 -23.27 -13.31 -1.13
CA ALA A 557 -23.45 -13.37 0.33
C ALA A 557 -22.12 -13.67 1.06
N LEU A 558 -21.25 -14.50 0.47
CA LEU A 558 -19.91 -14.76 1.00
C LEU A 558 -19.02 -13.50 0.95
N CYS A 559 -19.14 -12.68 -0.09
CA CYS A 559 -18.43 -11.39 -0.18
C CYS A 559 -18.90 -10.41 0.89
N GLU A 560 -20.21 -10.32 1.14
CA GLU A 560 -20.76 -9.48 2.21
C GLU A 560 -20.32 -9.96 3.59
N GLN A 561 -20.38 -11.27 3.86
CA GLN A 561 -19.95 -11.88 5.12
C GLN A 561 -18.46 -11.61 5.41
N ASN A 562 -17.63 -11.62 4.37
CA ASN A 562 -16.20 -11.37 4.48
C ASN A 562 -15.84 -9.88 4.42
N GLY A 563 -16.77 -8.96 4.20
CA GLY A 563 -16.50 -7.52 4.12
C GLY A 563 -15.83 -7.08 2.81
N ILE A 564 -15.96 -7.87 1.74
CA ILE A 564 -15.54 -7.47 0.38
C ILE A 564 -16.49 -6.41 -0.16
N PHE A 565 -17.80 -6.64 0.01
CA PHE A 565 -18.87 -5.72 -0.37
C PHE A 565 -19.44 -5.04 0.88
N PRO A 566 -19.93 -3.79 0.76
CA PRO A 566 -20.79 -3.23 1.79
C PRO A 566 -22.02 -4.15 1.92
N PRO A 567 -22.47 -4.48 3.14
CA PRO A 567 -23.67 -5.29 3.30
C PRO A 567 -24.86 -4.55 2.67
N ASP A 568 -25.63 -5.22 1.80
CA ASP A 568 -26.94 -4.70 1.44
C ASP A 568 -27.71 -4.45 2.75
N TYR A 569 -28.21 -3.23 2.95
CA TYR A 569 -28.95 -2.80 4.14
C TYR A 569 -30.33 -3.49 4.26
N LYS A 570 -30.37 -4.82 4.18
CA LYS A 570 -31.51 -5.66 4.54
C LYS A 570 -31.14 -6.45 5.79
N GLU A 571 -31.52 -5.86 6.93
CA GLU A 571 -31.76 -6.50 8.23
C GLU A 571 -30.60 -7.20 8.97
N ALA A 572 -29.36 -7.22 8.46
CA ALA A 572 -28.21 -7.64 9.25
C ALA A 572 -27.36 -6.41 9.65
N LYS A 573 -27.50 -5.96 10.90
CA LYS A 573 -26.51 -5.06 11.52
C LYS A 573 -25.14 -5.73 11.42
N LEU A 574 -24.16 -5.03 10.85
CA LEU A 574 -22.75 -5.35 11.05
C LEU A 574 -22.51 -5.64 12.54
N SER A 575 -21.84 -6.74 12.87
CA SER A 575 -20.99 -6.71 14.05
C SER A 575 -20.05 -5.52 13.86
N GLY A 576 -20.04 -4.56 14.78
CA GLY A 576 -19.45 -3.22 14.61
C GLY A 576 -17.96 -3.12 14.23
N ASP A 577 -17.29 -4.22 13.89
CA ASP A 577 -15.82 -4.33 13.81
C ASP A 577 -15.25 -4.57 12.39
N LYS A 578 -16.05 -4.78 11.33
CA LYS A 578 -15.52 -5.08 9.97
C LYS A 578 -15.86 -3.99 8.95
N LYS A 579 -14.89 -3.13 8.64
CA LYS A 579 -14.96 -2.18 7.53
C LYS A 579 -14.86 -2.91 6.17
N PRO A 580 -15.56 -2.44 5.12
CA PRO A 580 -15.39 -2.97 3.77
C PRO A 580 -13.98 -2.74 3.21
N ILE A 581 -13.50 -3.62 2.33
CA ILE A 581 -12.18 -3.49 1.68
C ILE A 581 -12.00 -2.14 0.97
N ALA A 582 -13.08 -1.58 0.41
CA ALA A 582 -13.06 -0.27 -0.25
C ALA A 582 -12.62 0.87 0.70
N GLU A 583 -12.94 0.77 1.99
CA GLU A 583 -12.52 1.73 3.01
C GLU A 583 -11.11 1.41 3.53
N LEU A 584 -10.82 0.13 3.78
CA LEU A 584 -9.53 -0.32 4.33
C LEU A 584 -8.35 -0.02 3.41
N LEU A 585 -8.56 -0.06 2.09
CA LEU A 585 -7.52 0.16 1.08
C LEU A 585 -7.72 1.45 0.30
N LYS A 586 -8.36 2.46 0.91
CA LYS A 586 -8.43 3.83 0.37
C LYS A 586 -7.03 4.45 0.50
N TYR A 587 -6.45 4.84 -0.64
CA TYR A 587 -5.21 5.61 -0.62
C TYR A 587 -5.54 7.06 -0.26
N ASP A 588 -4.86 7.58 0.75
CA ASP A 588 -4.95 8.97 1.17
C ASP A 588 -3.55 9.56 1.22
N SER A 589 -3.17 10.32 0.19
CA SER A 589 -1.87 11.01 0.11
C SER A 589 -1.65 12.00 1.24
N LEU A 590 -2.72 12.42 1.93
CA LEU A 590 -2.68 13.40 3.00
C LEU A 590 -2.80 12.77 4.39
N LYS A 591 -2.75 11.43 4.51
CA LYS A 591 -2.90 10.72 5.79
C LYS A 591 -1.91 11.21 6.85
N ASP A 592 -0.63 11.38 6.48
CA ASP A 592 0.42 11.90 7.37
C ASP A 592 0.18 13.36 7.81
N LEU A 593 -0.72 14.06 7.13
CA LEU A 593 -1.12 15.44 7.42
C LEU A 593 -2.51 15.54 8.07
N GLY A 594 -3.10 14.43 8.52
CA GLY A 594 -4.43 14.37 9.15
C GLY A 594 -5.51 13.67 8.29
N GLY A 595 -5.22 13.40 7.02
CA GLY A 595 -6.14 12.72 6.11
C GLY A 595 -7.11 13.65 5.39
N THR A 596 -7.49 13.26 4.18
CA THR A 596 -8.29 14.09 3.25
C THR A 596 -9.65 14.47 3.84
N ASP A 597 -10.34 13.52 4.47
CA ASP A 597 -11.72 13.75 4.96
C ASP A 597 -11.72 14.73 6.16
N GLU A 598 -10.77 14.61 7.08
CA GLU A 598 -10.59 15.55 8.21
C GLU A 598 -10.20 16.94 7.69
N LEU A 599 -9.23 17.01 6.78
CA LEU A 599 -8.79 18.29 6.21
C LEU A 599 -9.90 18.98 5.41
N LEU A 600 -10.78 18.22 4.75
CA LEU A 600 -11.96 18.77 4.06
C LEU A 600 -12.95 19.39 5.05
N GLU A 601 -13.19 18.75 6.20
CA GLU A 601 -14.07 19.29 7.23
C GLU A 601 -13.49 20.59 7.81
N ILE A 602 -12.20 20.60 8.14
CA ILE A 602 -11.50 21.79 8.65
C ILE A 602 -11.54 22.91 7.60
N ARG A 603 -11.23 22.60 6.33
CA ARG A 603 -11.32 23.57 5.24
C ARG A 603 -12.73 24.12 5.10
N GLY A 604 -13.77 23.30 5.28
CA GLY A 604 -15.17 23.74 5.29
C GLY A 604 -15.43 24.83 6.33
N VAL A 605 -14.90 24.66 7.54
CA VAL A 605 -15.00 25.66 8.63
C VAL A 605 -14.25 26.95 8.26
N LEU A 606 -13.02 26.84 7.76
CA LEU A 606 -12.20 27.99 7.35
C LEU A 606 -12.85 28.77 6.19
N MET A 607 -13.38 28.07 5.20
CA MET A 607 -14.08 28.67 4.06
C MET A 607 -15.39 29.33 4.49
N ALA A 608 -16.10 28.78 5.48
CA ALA A 608 -17.29 29.42 6.05
C ALA A 608 -16.93 30.76 6.73
N ASN A 609 -15.79 30.84 7.41
CA ASN A 609 -15.27 32.09 7.97
C ASN A 609 -14.99 33.12 6.86
N LEU A 610 -14.20 32.73 5.85
CA LEU A 610 -13.86 33.61 4.72
C LEU A 610 -15.08 34.11 3.95
N ARG A 611 -16.10 33.25 3.74
CA ARG A 611 -17.36 33.63 3.09
C ARG A 611 -18.10 34.70 3.89
N GLY A 612 -18.07 34.61 5.21
CA GLY A 612 -18.62 35.63 6.09
C GLY A 612 -17.93 36.99 5.90
N VAL A 613 -16.61 36.98 5.75
CA VAL A 613 -15.80 38.21 5.59
C VAL A 613 -15.97 38.84 4.21
N TYR A 614 -15.91 38.06 3.13
CA TYR A 614 -15.82 38.61 1.77
C TYR A 614 -17.11 38.55 0.92
N GLY A 615 -18.16 37.86 1.38
CA GLY A 615 -19.52 37.84 0.77
C GLY A 615 -19.64 37.21 -0.64
N ASN A 616 -18.58 37.24 -1.45
CA ASN A 616 -18.58 36.91 -2.89
C ASN A 616 -17.81 35.63 -3.24
N ILE A 617 -17.41 34.83 -2.23
CA ILE A 617 -16.67 33.58 -2.44
C ILE A 617 -17.63 32.48 -2.91
N GLN A 618 -17.46 32.02 -4.15
CA GLN A 618 -18.25 30.96 -4.76
C GLN A 618 -17.71 29.56 -4.41
N LYS A 619 -18.47 28.51 -4.74
CA LYS A 619 -18.06 27.12 -4.46
C LYS A 619 -16.77 26.70 -5.17
N GLN A 620 -16.51 27.25 -6.36
CA GLN A 620 -15.27 27.03 -7.10
C GLN A 620 -14.02 27.63 -6.43
N ASP A 621 -14.21 28.53 -5.45
CA ASP A 621 -13.13 29.16 -4.69
C ASP A 621 -12.72 28.36 -3.45
N GLU A 622 -13.31 27.17 -3.22
CA GLU A 622 -12.91 26.26 -2.11
C GLU A 622 -11.46 25.77 -2.22
N PHE A 623 -10.80 25.97 -3.37
CA PHE A 623 -9.39 25.65 -3.60
C PHE A 623 -8.42 26.76 -3.15
N VAL A 624 -8.92 27.90 -2.67
CA VAL A 624 -8.09 28.98 -2.11
C VAL A 624 -7.27 28.49 -0.91
N ILE A 625 -7.73 27.44 -0.22
CA ILE A 625 -6.98 26.71 0.80
C ILE A 625 -6.66 25.30 0.29
N PRO A 626 -5.44 25.04 -0.23
CA PRO A 626 -5.02 23.69 -0.58
C PRO A 626 -4.92 22.80 0.65
N LEU A 627 -5.43 21.56 0.55
CA LEU A 627 -5.45 20.63 1.69
C LEU A 627 -4.05 20.29 2.20
N GLU A 628 -3.06 20.20 1.31
CA GLU A 628 -1.67 19.94 1.71
C GLU A 628 -1.09 21.09 2.55
N ASN A 629 -1.33 22.34 2.16
CA ASN A 629 -0.89 23.52 2.93
C ASN A 629 -1.60 23.60 4.27
N LEU A 630 -2.90 23.28 4.30
CA LEU A 630 -3.68 23.19 5.53
C LEU A 630 -3.12 22.13 6.48
N GLY A 631 -2.88 20.92 5.98
CA GLY A 631 -2.33 19.83 6.79
C GLY A 631 -0.94 20.12 7.33
N ARG A 632 -0.06 20.73 6.51
CA ARG A 632 1.27 21.21 6.97
C ARG A 632 1.13 22.30 8.04
N ALA A 633 0.20 23.24 7.89
CA ALA A 633 -0.04 24.28 8.86
C ALA A 633 -0.55 23.71 10.20
N ILE A 634 -1.49 22.75 10.16
CA ILE A 634 -1.99 22.07 11.37
C ILE A 634 -0.85 21.34 12.09
N ASN A 635 -0.04 20.56 11.37
CA ASN A 635 1.09 19.84 11.95
C ASN A 635 2.15 20.78 12.53
N SER A 636 2.48 21.87 11.83
CA SER A 636 3.39 22.90 12.34
C SER A 636 2.83 23.61 13.56
N MET A 637 1.51 23.76 13.67
CA MET A 637 0.89 24.43 14.81
C MET A 637 0.74 23.51 16.02
N LYS A 638 0.63 22.19 15.85
CA LYS A 638 0.74 21.23 16.97
C LYS A 638 2.09 21.32 17.69
N SER A 639 3.19 21.56 16.97
CA SER A 639 4.51 21.77 17.59
C SER A 639 4.72 23.19 18.14
N THR A 640 3.95 24.16 17.63
CA THR A 640 4.03 25.57 18.06
C THR A 640 3.06 25.88 19.20
N ALA A 641 2.04 25.05 19.41
CA ALA A 641 1.14 25.12 20.56
C ALA A 641 1.92 25.17 21.90
N ASP A 642 3.04 24.46 22.00
CA ASP A 642 3.90 24.47 23.18
C ASP A 642 4.77 25.74 23.34
N SER A 643 4.72 26.69 22.39
CA SER A 643 5.68 27.82 22.33
C SER A 643 5.37 29.00 23.27
N GLY A 644 4.29 28.95 24.07
CA GLY A 644 3.99 29.97 25.08
C GLY A 644 2.54 29.97 25.58
N PRO A 645 2.29 30.43 26.82
CA PRO A 645 1.01 30.24 27.54
C PRO A 645 -0.21 30.98 26.94
N LYS A 646 -0.03 31.99 26.08
CA LYS A 646 -1.13 32.88 25.62
C LYS A 646 -1.43 32.86 24.12
N VAL A 647 -0.80 31.95 23.37
CA VAL A 647 -0.91 31.90 21.90
C VAL A 647 -2.14 31.12 21.46
N LEU A 648 -3.03 31.74 20.71
CA LEU A 648 -4.18 31.12 20.06
C LEU A 648 -3.89 30.77 18.60
N VAL A 649 -4.52 29.70 18.11
CA VAL A 649 -4.51 29.32 16.69
C VAL A 649 -5.78 29.85 16.04
N LEU A 650 -5.63 30.76 15.08
CA LEU A 650 -6.73 31.44 14.41
C LEU A 650 -6.76 31.12 12.91
N PRO A 651 -7.94 31.11 12.26
CA PRO A 651 -8.01 31.07 10.82
C PRO A 651 -7.40 32.35 10.21
N ASN A 652 -6.67 32.22 9.10
CA ASN A 652 -6.25 33.38 8.33
C ASN A 652 -7.44 33.92 7.52
N ASP A 653 -7.78 35.18 7.75
CA ASP A 653 -8.86 35.89 7.08
C ASP A 653 -8.38 36.77 5.91
N ASP A 654 -7.09 36.80 5.59
CA ASP A 654 -6.56 37.47 4.39
C ASP A 654 -6.58 36.52 3.18
N LEU A 655 -7.49 36.81 2.25
CA LEU A 655 -7.68 36.03 1.01
C LEU A 655 -6.39 35.92 0.17
N ASN A 656 -5.48 36.90 0.24
CA ASN A 656 -4.23 36.89 -0.54
C ASN A 656 -3.14 36.01 0.09
N ALA A 657 -3.20 35.77 1.40
CA ALA A 657 -2.19 35.02 2.15
C ALA A 657 -2.63 33.61 2.56
N VAL A 658 -3.94 33.37 2.64
CA VAL A 658 -4.52 32.13 3.20
C VAL A 658 -4.10 30.85 2.46
N ASN A 659 -3.76 30.94 1.16
CA ASN A 659 -3.27 29.79 0.40
C ASN A 659 -1.96 29.23 0.99
N GLY A 660 -1.00 30.09 1.31
CA GLY A 660 0.30 29.70 1.86
C GLY A 660 0.31 29.58 3.39
N ALA A 661 -0.53 30.37 4.07
CA ALA A 661 -0.63 30.40 5.52
C ALA A 661 -2.11 30.39 5.95
N PRO A 662 -2.77 29.21 5.96
CA PRO A 662 -4.20 29.13 6.26
C PRO A 662 -4.55 29.39 7.73
N LEU A 663 -3.55 29.38 8.61
CA LEU A 663 -3.66 29.62 10.05
C LEU A 663 -2.71 30.74 10.46
N LEU A 664 -3.11 31.53 11.46
CA LEU A 664 -2.36 32.62 12.08
C LEU A 664 -2.23 32.38 13.59
N LYS A 665 -1.27 33.09 14.20
CA LYS A 665 -1.15 33.21 15.65
C LYS A 665 -1.93 34.43 16.13
N GLY A 666 -2.80 34.23 17.11
CA GLY A 666 -3.38 35.29 17.92
C GLY A 666 -2.90 35.21 19.36
N GLU A 667 -3.28 36.20 20.15
CA GLU A 667 -3.01 36.24 21.58
C GLU A 667 -4.29 36.57 22.36
N ALA A 668 -4.44 35.91 23.52
CA ALA A 668 -5.46 36.23 24.51
C ALA A 668 -4.81 37.09 25.61
N VAL A 669 -5.28 38.33 25.75
CA VAL A 669 -4.68 39.31 26.67
C VAL A 669 -5.75 39.84 27.63
N PRO A 670 -5.58 39.72 28.96
CA PRO A 670 -6.51 40.30 29.92
C PRO A 670 -6.48 41.84 29.84
N SER A 671 -7.64 42.47 30.01
CA SER A 671 -7.80 43.92 29.93
C SER A 671 -8.81 44.41 30.98
N TYR A 672 -8.54 45.60 31.52
CA TYR A 672 -9.44 46.40 32.36
C TYR A 672 -9.82 47.69 31.63
N ASP A 673 -10.95 48.30 31.98
CA ASP A 673 -11.62 49.44 31.31
C ASP A 673 -10.80 50.76 31.18
N MET A 674 -9.50 50.78 31.48
CA MET A 674 -8.65 51.98 31.40
C MET A 674 -7.36 51.68 30.62
N ASP A 675 -7.24 52.29 29.43
CA ASP A 675 -6.11 52.33 28.48
C ASP A 675 -5.69 51.01 27.79
N ASP A 676 -6.13 50.82 26.53
CA ASP A 676 -5.48 49.86 25.63
C ASP A 676 -4.97 50.52 24.33
N SER A 677 -3.85 51.24 24.47
CA SER A 677 -3.11 51.84 23.35
C SER A 677 -2.61 50.83 22.30
N ARG A 678 -2.66 49.51 22.56
CA ARG A 678 -2.20 48.47 21.61
C ARG A 678 -3.20 48.17 20.51
N VAL A 679 -4.49 48.36 20.78
CA VAL A 679 -5.60 47.96 19.90
C VAL A 679 -6.38 49.17 19.36
N GLU A 680 -6.10 50.38 19.88
CA GLU A 680 -6.61 51.65 19.36
C GLU A 680 -6.22 51.94 17.90
N PRO A 681 -6.90 52.87 17.20
CA PRO A 681 -6.56 53.27 15.82
C PRO A 681 -5.11 53.77 15.67
N GLY A 682 -4.19 52.87 15.34
CA GLY A 682 -2.75 53.15 15.17
C GLY A 682 -1.83 52.24 16.00
N GLY A 683 -2.39 51.43 16.90
CA GLY A 683 -1.65 50.43 17.68
C GLY A 683 -1.09 49.28 16.85
N ALA A 684 -0.21 48.46 17.44
CA ALA A 684 0.49 47.37 16.77
C ALA A 684 -0.42 46.17 16.44
N ASP A 685 -1.55 46.04 17.14
CA ASP A 685 -2.45 44.90 17.07
C ASP A 685 -3.86 45.31 16.61
N LYS A 686 -4.66 44.33 16.18
CA LYS A 686 -6.08 44.47 15.87
C LYS A 686 -6.90 43.40 16.58
N LEU A 687 -8.15 43.74 16.92
CA LEU A 687 -9.12 42.75 17.41
C LEU A 687 -9.38 41.72 16.32
N VAL A 688 -9.47 40.46 16.75
CA VAL A 688 -9.82 39.35 15.87
C VAL A 688 -11.33 39.35 15.64
N ASP A 689 -11.75 39.17 14.39
CA ASP A 689 -13.16 39.03 14.03
C ASP A 689 -13.83 37.88 14.81
N TYR A 690 -15.04 38.13 15.32
CA TYR A 690 -15.77 37.17 16.15
C TYR A 690 -15.97 35.80 15.49
N ARG A 691 -16.13 35.74 14.15
CA ARG A 691 -16.26 34.49 13.39
C ARG A 691 -14.96 33.71 13.35
N SER A 692 -13.83 34.42 13.33
CA SER A 692 -12.51 33.79 13.39
C SER A 692 -12.27 33.13 14.75
N VAL A 693 -12.72 33.76 15.84
CA VAL A 693 -12.69 33.16 17.18
C VAL A 693 -13.61 31.94 17.27
N LEU A 694 -14.83 32.02 16.72
CA LEU A 694 -15.75 30.88 16.68
C LEU A 694 -15.21 29.72 15.83
N ALA A 695 -14.66 30.00 14.65
CA ALA A 695 -13.99 29.00 13.83
C ALA A 695 -12.77 28.39 14.55
N ALA A 696 -12.05 29.18 15.35
CA ALA A 696 -10.95 28.72 16.17
C ALA A 696 -11.39 27.72 17.26
N LEU A 697 -12.62 27.83 17.76
CA LEU A 697 -13.22 26.91 18.73
C LEU A 697 -13.94 25.72 18.09
N ALA A 698 -14.23 25.81 16.78
CA ALA A 698 -14.98 24.82 16.01
C ALA A 698 -14.10 23.75 15.34
N VAL A 699 -12.77 23.86 15.38
CA VAL A 699 -11.86 22.90 14.74
C VAL A 699 -11.19 22.02 15.79
N PRO A 700 -11.45 20.70 15.82
CA PRO A 700 -10.98 19.80 16.88
C PRO A 700 -9.45 19.86 17.10
N ALA A 701 -8.69 19.95 16.01
CA ALA A 701 -7.23 19.88 16.01
C ALA A 701 -6.53 20.91 16.91
N TYR A 702 -7.18 22.04 17.21
CA TYR A 702 -6.66 23.09 18.09
C TYR A 702 -7.72 23.71 19.02
N ALA A 703 -8.96 23.19 19.04
CA ALA A 703 -10.04 23.72 19.86
C ALA A 703 -9.74 23.56 21.36
N GLU A 704 -9.30 22.39 21.81
CA GLU A 704 -8.97 22.14 23.23
C GLU A 704 -7.88 23.10 23.72
N HIS A 705 -6.83 23.26 22.91
CA HIS A 705 -5.75 24.21 23.14
C HIS A 705 -6.25 25.65 23.25
N ASN A 706 -7.10 26.08 22.32
CA ASN A 706 -7.66 27.42 22.33
C ASN A 706 -8.58 27.63 23.54
N ARG A 707 -9.42 26.65 23.90
CA ARG A 707 -10.30 26.69 25.09
C ARG A 707 -9.51 26.85 26.38
N ALA A 708 -8.38 26.16 26.52
CA ALA A 708 -7.55 26.31 27.70
C ALA A 708 -6.95 27.72 27.87
N ARG A 709 -6.86 28.51 26.78
CA ARG A 709 -6.12 29.78 26.74
C ARG A 709 -6.97 31.04 26.74
N ILE A 710 -8.28 30.90 26.55
CA ILE A 710 -9.22 32.02 26.69
C ILE A 710 -9.50 32.40 28.15
N TRP A 711 -8.88 31.68 29.11
CA TRP A 711 -8.97 31.90 30.55
C TRP A 711 -7.66 32.47 31.12
N PRO A 712 -7.46 33.80 31.13
CA PRO A 712 -6.25 34.38 31.69
C PRO A 712 -6.26 34.36 33.23
N ASP A 713 -5.31 33.65 33.83
CA ASP A 713 -5.10 33.59 35.28
C ASP A 713 -4.84 34.99 35.90
N GLU A 714 -4.32 35.94 35.12
CA GLU A 714 -3.97 37.30 35.55
C GLU A 714 -5.14 38.29 35.50
N LEU A 715 -6.37 37.81 35.23
CA LEU A 715 -7.59 38.62 35.36
C LEU A 715 -7.73 39.26 36.75
N LEU A 716 -7.17 38.62 37.79
CA LEU A 716 -7.12 39.15 39.15
C LEU A 716 -6.22 40.37 39.30
N GLU A 717 -5.11 40.46 38.56
CA GLU A 717 -4.18 41.59 38.64
C GLU A 717 -4.82 42.88 38.09
N CYS A 718 -5.89 42.71 37.30
CA CYS A 718 -6.69 43.79 36.74
C CYS A 718 -7.78 44.30 37.69
N ILE A 719 -8.03 43.62 38.81
CA ILE A 719 -9.05 43.98 39.81
C ILE A 719 -8.32 44.52 41.04
N ASP A 720 -8.77 45.65 41.59
CA ASP A 720 -8.15 46.24 42.79
C ASP A 720 -8.30 45.29 44.00
N GLU A 721 -7.24 45.06 44.77
CA GLU A 721 -7.26 44.20 45.96
C GLU A 721 -8.33 44.63 46.99
N SER A 722 -8.69 45.91 47.02
CA SER A 722 -9.77 46.44 47.86
C SER A 722 -11.17 46.02 47.42
N GLU A 723 -11.34 45.58 46.17
CA GLU A 723 -12.56 45.05 45.57
C GLU A 723 -12.68 43.52 45.72
N HIS A 724 -11.66 42.84 46.25
CA HIS A 724 -11.71 41.40 46.47
C HIS A 724 -12.79 41.00 47.49
N PRO A 725 -13.68 40.04 47.14
CA PRO A 725 -14.73 39.59 48.03
C PRO A 725 -14.18 38.84 49.24
N LYS A 726 -14.80 39.05 50.41
CA LYS A 726 -14.43 38.41 51.68
C LYS A 726 -15.32 37.23 52.07
N ALA A 727 -16.48 37.07 51.42
CA ALA A 727 -17.43 35.99 51.67
C ALA A 727 -17.12 34.78 50.78
N GLU A 728 -17.24 33.56 51.32
CA GLU A 728 -16.88 32.30 50.64
C GLU A 728 -17.64 32.09 49.31
N ASP A 729 -18.93 32.42 49.27
CA ASP A 729 -19.76 32.31 48.05
C ASP A 729 -19.37 33.33 46.97
N ASP A 730 -18.85 34.49 47.37
CA ASP A 730 -18.39 35.52 46.44
C ASP A 730 -16.97 35.19 45.92
N ILE A 731 -16.14 34.50 46.71
CA ILE A 731 -14.84 33.97 46.27
C ILE A 731 -15.01 32.92 45.16
N GLU A 732 -16.01 32.03 45.26
CA GLU A 732 -16.27 31.03 44.21
C GLU A 732 -16.77 31.66 42.90
N ALA A 733 -17.57 32.73 42.97
CA ALA A 733 -17.96 33.52 41.81
C ALA A 733 -16.73 34.13 41.10
N TYR A 734 -15.74 34.61 41.85
CA TYR A 734 -14.48 35.12 41.30
C TYR A 734 -13.58 34.02 40.73
N ASN A 735 -13.51 32.85 41.38
CA ASN A 735 -12.78 31.69 40.84
C ASN A 735 -13.36 31.23 39.49
N SER A 736 -14.68 31.35 39.32
CA SER A 736 -15.36 31.02 38.06
C SER A 736 -14.91 31.94 36.91
N ILE A 737 -14.57 33.20 37.20
CA ILE A 737 -14.10 34.15 36.17
C ILE A 737 -12.67 33.82 35.70
N GLN A 738 -11.90 33.14 36.54
CA GLN A 738 -10.51 32.77 36.28
C GLN A 738 -10.34 31.41 35.61
N GLY A 739 -11.43 30.71 35.29
CA GLY A 739 -11.29 29.32 34.85
C GLY A 739 -10.89 28.38 36.00
N ARG A 740 -11.18 28.71 37.26
CA ARG A 740 -10.74 27.98 38.46
C ARG A 740 -11.89 27.57 39.38
N SER A 741 -13.13 27.58 38.91
CA SER A 741 -14.28 27.17 39.72
C SER A 741 -14.09 25.76 40.27
N ARG A 742 -14.35 25.58 41.57
CA ARG A 742 -14.39 24.27 42.24
C ARG A 742 -15.55 23.41 41.73
N ILE A 743 -16.65 24.07 41.39
CA ILE A 743 -17.85 23.44 40.82
C ILE A 743 -17.65 23.18 39.31
N GLY A 744 -16.65 23.79 38.67
CA GLY A 744 -16.28 23.55 37.27
C GLY A 744 -17.23 24.22 36.27
N PHE A 745 -17.86 25.33 36.68
CA PHE A 745 -18.49 26.28 35.77
C PHE A 745 -17.65 27.54 35.71
N ASP A 746 -17.12 27.87 34.53
CA ASP A 746 -16.26 29.03 34.35
C ASP A 746 -16.87 30.01 33.37
N LEU A 747 -16.73 31.32 33.62
CA LEU A 747 -17.36 32.38 32.86
C LEU A 747 -16.35 33.48 32.50
N THR A 748 -16.18 33.77 31.21
CA THR A 748 -15.30 34.84 30.74
C THR A 748 -15.99 35.69 29.68
N VAL A 749 -15.44 36.88 29.44
CA VAL A 749 -15.89 37.78 28.39
C VAL A 749 -14.75 38.03 27.43
N LEU A 750 -14.99 37.76 26.16
CA LEU A 750 -14.03 37.97 25.09
C LEU A 750 -14.37 39.25 24.34
N ALA A 751 -13.40 40.15 24.23
CA ALA A 751 -13.49 41.30 23.34
C ALA A 751 -12.93 40.93 21.96
N VAL A 752 -13.76 41.13 20.95
CA VAL A 752 -13.53 40.74 19.54
C VAL A 752 -13.98 41.86 18.61
N GLY A 753 -13.60 41.79 17.34
CA GLY A 753 -14.13 42.68 16.29
C GLY A 753 -15.49 42.18 15.78
N ASP A 754 -16.46 43.08 15.63
CA ASP A 754 -17.70 42.82 14.89
C ASP A 754 -17.52 42.99 13.37
N THR A 755 -18.61 42.85 12.61
CA THR A 755 -18.61 43.02 11.14
C THR A 755 -18.18 44.39 10.64
N LYS A 756 -18.16 45.40 11.51
CA LYS A 756 -17.72 46.77 11.22
C LYS A 756 -16.35 47.07 11.82
N GLU A 757 -15.63 46.02 12.25
CA GLU A 757 -14.36 46.11 12.97
C GLU A 757 -14.45 46.91 14.28
N GLN A 758 -15.65 47.03 14.85
CA GLN A 758 -15.87 47.67 16.14
C GLN A 758 -15.74 46.65 17.27
N LYS A 759 -15.35 47.13 18.44
CA LYS A 759 -15.21 46.28 19.63
C LYS A 759 -16.57 45.74 20.05
N SER A 760 -16.67 44.42 20.16
CA SER A 760 -17.85 43.66 20.54
C SER A 760 -17.50 42.63 21.60
N TYR A 761 -18.49 42.19 22.36
CA TYR A 761 -18.28 41.32 23.52
C TYR A 761 -19.03 40.00 23.36
N MET A 762 -18.30 38.90 23.45
CA MET A 762 -18.82 37.54 23.49
C MET A 762 -18.72 37.00 24.90
N TYR A 763 -19.81 36.43 25.41
CA TYR A 763 -19.84 35.82 26.74
C TYR A 763 -19.65 34.31 26.61
N VAL A 764 -18.70 33.76 27.33
CA VAL A 764 -18.35 32.34 27.28
C VAL A 764 -18.59 31.72 28.64
N LEU A 765 -19.37 30.64 28.66
CA LEU A 765 -19.61 29.83 29.85
C LEU A 765 -19.19 28.39 29.54
N GLU A 766 -18.25 27.85 30.30
CA GLU A 766 -17.76 26.48 30.15
C GLU A 766 -18.22 25.61 31.32
N ASP A 767 -18.71 24.42 30.99
CA ASP A 767 -18.98 23.34 31.91
C ASP A 767 -17.91 22.26 31.75
N LYS A 768 -16.87 22.33 32.59
CA LYS A 768 -15.73 21.42 32.56
C LYS A 768 -16.11 19.97 32.84
N ARG A 769 -17.17 19.73 33.60
CA ARG A 769 -17.63 18.38 33.95
C ARG A 769 -18.27 17.67 32.77
N ARG A 770 -18.95 18.41 31.89
CA ARG A 770 -19.54 17.87 30.66
C ARG A 770 -18.66 18.06 29.42
N ASN A 771 -17.53 18.77 29.54
CA ASN A 771 -16.72 19.23 28.41
C ASN A 771 -17.58 19.96 27.37
N GLN A 772 -18.48 20.84 27.84
CA GLN A 772 -19.37 21.63 27.00
C GLN A 772 -19.16 23.12 27.26
N MET A 773 -19.32 23.93 26.22
CA MET A 773 -19.19 25.38 26.27
C MET A 773 -20.41 26.01 25.61
N ILE A 774 -20.92 27.10 26.17
CA ILE A 774 -21.88 27.97 25.49
C ILE A 774 -21.26 29.34 25.27
N VAL A 775 -21.35 29.81 24.04
CA VAL A 775 -20.84 31.11 23.58
C VAL A 775 -22.04 31.96 23.16
N ILE A 776 -22.16 33.12 23.78
CA ILE A 776 -23.26 34.07 23.59
C ILE A 776 -22.68 35.27 22.85
N GLY A 777 -22.90 35.30 21.53
CA GLY A 777 -22.36 36.32 20.65
C GLY A 777 -23.36 37.41 20.29
N THR A 778 -22.92 38.36 19.47
CA THR A 778 -23.67 39.57 19.11
C THR A 778 -24.39 39.48 17.76
N GLU A 779 -23.95 38.60 16.87
CA GLU A 779 -24.48 38.45 15.51
C GLU A 779 -24.71 36.99 15.12
N ASP A 780 -25.53 36.74 14.10
CA ASP A 780 -25.71 35.38 13.58
C ASP A 780 -24.46 34.87 12.84
N VAL A 781 -24.32 33.55 12.72
CA VAL A 781 -23.23 32.89 11.99
C VAL A 781 -23.74 31.82 11.04
N PRO A 782 -22.99 31.48 9.97
CA PRO A 782 -23.40 30.48 9.00
C PRO A 782 -23.76 29.14 9.65
N ALA A 783 -24.80 28.48 9.15
CA ALA A 783 -25.26 27.18 9.66
C ALA A 783 -24.16 26.10 9.68
N GLN A 784 -23.23 26.14 8.72
CA GLN A 784 -22.07 25.25 8.68
C GLN A 784 -21.15 25.45 9.90
N LEU A 785 -20.88 26.70 10.30
CA LEU A 785 -20.08 27.02 11.48
C LEU A 785 -20.81 26.63 12.77
N LYS A 786 -22.12 26.89 12.88
CA LYS A 786 -22.94 26.41 14.01
C LYS A 786 -22.87 24.89 14.15
N SER A 787 -22.97 24.16 13.05
CA SER A 787 -22.90 22.69 13.06
C SER A 787 -21.53 22.19 13.53
N ALA A 788 -20.43 22.81 13.07
CA ALA A 788 -19.08 22.45 13.48
C ALA A 788 -18.80 22.75 14.96
N LEU A 789 -19.32 23.87 15.48
CA LEU A 789 -19.28 24.22 16.90
C LEU A 789 -20.00 23.16 17.76
N THR A 790 -21.22 22.79 17.39
CA THR A 790 -22.01 21.80 18.14
C THR A 790 -21.33 20.42 18.17
N LYS A 791 -20.73 19.99 17.06
CA LYS A 791 -19.95 18.73 17.01
C LYS A 791 -18.79 18.72 18.00
N ASN A 792 -18.22 19.88 18.29
CA ASN A 792 -17.14 20.03 19.26
C ASN A 792 -17.63 20.38 20.67
N GLY A 793 -18.93 20.29 20.95
CA GLY A 793 -19.48 20.62 22.28
C GLY A 793 -19.53 22.11 22.58
N VAL A 794 -19.48 22.98 21.55
CA VAL A 794 -19.72 24.42 21.68
C VAL A 794 -21.11 24.76 21.17
N GLN A 795 -21.96 25.28 22.04
CA GLN A 795 -23.26 25.83 21.68
C GLN A 795 -23.10 27.34 21.41
N TYR A 796 -23.62 27.83 20.28
CA TYR A 796 -23.61 29.26 19.96
C TYR A 796 -25.03 29.81 19.94
N VAL A 797 -25.24 30.91 20.66
CA VAL A 797 -26.50 31.65 20.68
C VAL A 797 -26.26 33.15 20.49
N VAL A 798 -27.21 33.84 19.87
CA VAL A 798 -27.13 35.30 19.69
C VAL A 798 -27.84 35.98 20.85
N ARG A 799 -27.17 36.90 21.53
CA ARG A 799 -27.67 37.59 22.73
C ARG A 799 -29.05 38.20 22.53
N GLY A 800 -29.33 38.74 21.34
CA GLY A 800 -30.59 39.40 21.00
C GLY A 800 -31.77 38.48 20.65
N ASP A 801 -31.55 37.17 20.54
CA ASP A 801 -32.60 36.22 20.19
C ASP A 801 -33.40 35.78 21.44
N ASP A 802 -34.73 35.77 21.37
CA ASP A 802 -35.61 35.32 22.46
C ASP A 802 -35.30 33.88 22.92
N ALA A 803 -34.80 33.04 22.00
CA ALA A 803 -34.42 31.66 22.28
C ALA A 803 -33.12 31.53 23.11
N ALA A 804 -32.27 32.56 23.15
CA ALA A 804 -30.99 32.52 23.86
C ALA A 804 -31.18 32.40 25.37
N ILE A 805 -32.19 33.05 25.93
CA ILE A 805 -32.52 32.96 27.37
C ILE A 805 -32.79 31.50 27.76
N GLY A 806 -33.62 30.82 26.98
CA GLY A 806 -33.97 29.42 27.20
C GLY A 806 -32.73 28.52 27.13
N ALA A 807 -31.92 28.69 26.09
CA ALA A 807 -30.71 27.89 25.86
C ALA A 807 -29.67 28.05 26.99
N ILE A 808 -29.42 29.27 27.47
CA ILE A 808 -28.47 29.53 28.56
C ILE A 808 -28.95 28.88 29.86
N ASN A 809 -30.24 29.05 30.18
CA ASN A 809 -30.81 28.47 31.39
C ASN A 809 -30.85 26.92 31.35
N GLU A 810 -31.15 26.35 30.18
CA GLU A 810 -31.08 24.90 29.93
C GLU A 810 -29.65 24.37 30.08
N PHE A 811 -28.66 25.09 29.55
CA PHE A 811 -27.25 24.74 29.68
C PHE A 811 -26.83 24.67 31.15
N VAL A 812 -27.13 25.68 31.95
CA VAL A 812 -26.79 25.73 33.39
C VAL A 812 -27.55 24.66 34.18
N SER A 813 -28.87 24.54 33.96
CA SER A 813 -29.70 23.57 34.71
C SER A 813 -29.30 22.12 34.45
N THR A 814 -28.95 21.77 33.21
CA THR A 814 -28.48 20.44 32.84
C THR A 814 -27.15 20.11 33.54
N GLY A 815 -26.21 21.05 33.55
CA GLY A 815 -24.92 20.84 34.24
C GLY A 815 -25.04 20.82 35.77
N ALA A 816 -25.97 21.59 36.34
CA ALA A 816 -26.28 21.54 37.76
C ALA A 816 -26.86 20.17 38.17
N LYS A 817 -27.72 19.57 37.32
CA LYS A 817 -28.27 18.24 37.56
C LYS A 817 -27.19 17.15 37.63
N VAL A 818 -26.24 17.16 36.69
CA VAL A 818 -25.10 16.20 36.68
C VAL A 818 -24.33 16.21 38.00
N ARG A 819 -24.10 17.40 38.56
CA ARG A 819 -23.39 17.58 39.84
C ARG A 819 -24.24 17.24 41.07
N GLY A 820 -25.56 17.36 40.95
CA GLY A 820 -26.49 16.86 41.97
C GLY A 820 -26.51 15.33 42.02
N ASP A 821 -26.38 14.67 40.86
CA ASP A 821 -26.33 13.21 40.78
C ASP A 821 -25.00 12.62 41.29
N THR A 822 -23.94 13.43 41.43
CA THR A 822 -22.61 13.03 41.94
C THR A 822 -22.32 13.49 43.38
N ASP A 823 -23.32 13.97 44.11
CA ASP A 823 -23.20 14.57 45.47
C ASP A 823 -22.22 15.77 45.56
N GLU A 824 -21.81 16.35 44.42
CA GLU A 824 -20.99 17.56 44.35
C GLU A 824 -21.83 18.84 44.62
N LEU A 825 -23.14 18.77 44.42
CA LEU A 825 -24.14 19.77 44.82
C LEU A 825 -25.22 19.10 45.68
N LYS A 826 -25.44 19.58 46.92
CA LYS A 826 -26.52 19.05 47.78
C LYS A 826 -27.89 19.54 47.30
N ASN A 827 -28.93 18.73 47.52
CA ASN A 827 -30.32 19.12 47.24
C ASN A 827 -30.68 20.47 47.88
N GLY A 828 -31.08 21.45 47.04
CA GLY A 828 -31.39 22.83 47.44
C GLY A 828 -30.31 23.87 47.09
N GLN A 829 -29.12 23.47 46.62
CA GLN A 829 -28.00 24.39 46.30
C GLN A 829 -27.94 24.85 44.84
N THR A 830 -28.83 24.38 43.94
CA THR A 830 -28.90 24.84 42.54
C THR A 830 -29.16 26.34 42.45
N GLN A 831 -29.96 26.89 43.36
CA GLN A 831 -30.23 28.31 43.44
C GLN A 831 -28.95 29.09 43.78
N ASN A 832 -28.11 28.57 44.69
CA ASN A 832 -26.83 29.19 45.06
C ASN A 832 -25.84 29.18 43.90
N LEU A 833 -25.80 28.10 43.09
CA LEU A 833 -24.99 28.05 41.88
C LEU A 833 -25.42 29.12 40.85
N ILE A 834 -26.74 29.23 40.61
CA ILE A 834 -27.28 30.24 39.69
C ILE A 834 -26.96 31.65 40.21
N GLU A 835 -27.15 31.90 41.50
CA GLU A 835 -26.82 33.18 42.13
C GLU A 835 -25.31 33.47 42.08
N GLY A 836 -24.45 32.47 42.26
CA GLY A 836 -23.00 32.56 42.11
C GLY A 836 -22.57 32.93 40.69
N LEU A 837 -23.16 32.32 39.67
CA LEU A 837 -22.90 32.67 38.27
C LEU A 837 -23.42 34.06 37.90
N ILE A 838 -24.56 34.48 38.47
CA ILE A 838 -25.07 35.84 38.31
C ILE A 838 -24.13 36.86 38.96
N LYS A 839 -23.62 36.56 40.15
CA LYS A 839 -22.61 37.39 40.83
C LYS A 839 -21.31 37.46 40.03
N ALA A 840 -20.84 36.33 39.49
CA ALA A 840 -19.67 36.29 38.62
C ALA A 840 -19.87 37.18 37.39
N PHE A 841 -20.99 37.02 36.70
CA PHE A 841 -21.35 37.88 35.57
C PHE A 841 -21.45 39.37 35.95
N SER A 842 -21.94 39.69 37.14
CA SER A 842 -22.04 41.06 37.69
C SER A 842 -20.71 41.66 38.14
N ALA A 843 -19.72 40.82 38.46
CA ALA A 843 -18.36 41.31 38.71
C ALA A 843 -17.68 41.69 37.39
N VAL A 844 -18.03 41.01 36.30
CA VAL A 844 -17.49 41.27 34.96
C VAL A 844 -18.18 42.44 34.26
N CYS A 845 -19.49 42.61 34.45
CA CYS A 845 -20.32 43.67 33.83
C CYS A 845 -20.89 44.58 34.92
N GLU A 846 -20.83 45.91 34.80
CA GLU A 846 -21.38 46.85 35.81
C GLU A 846 -22.92 46.74 35.98
N LEU A 847 -23.39 45.68 36.60
CA LEU A 847 -24.82 45.36 36.67
C LEU A 847 -25.56 46.21 37.70
N ARG A 848 -26.68 46.80 37.26
CA ARG A 848 -27.59 47.59 38.11
C ARG A 848 -28.47 46.74 39.05
N ASP A 849 -28.65 45.46 38.74
CA ASP A 849 -29.57 44.55 39.43
C ASP A 849 -28.94 43.75 40.58
N VAL A 850 -27.65 43.96 40.84
CA VAL A 850 -26.94 43.50 42.04
C VAL A 850 -26.61 44.71 42.89
N LYS A 851 -27.18 44.78 44.09
CA LYS A 851 -26.86 45.84 45.06
C LYS A 851 -25.73 45.36 45.98
N SER A 852 -24.69 46.17 46.09
CA SER A 852 -23.70 46.04 47.17
C SER A 852 -24.25 46.75 48.40
N GLU A 853 -24.65 45.97 49.40
CA GLU A 853 -24.99 46.44 50.75
C GLU A 853 -24.08 45.70 51.73
N ASP A 854 -23.38 46.43 52.60
CA ASP A 854 -22.48 45.86 53.63
C ASP A 854 -21.36 44.94 53.09
N GLY A 855 -20.93 45.12 51.83
CA GLY A 855 -19.88 44.32 51.19
C GLY A 855 -20.34 42.95 50.66
N GLN A 856 -21.65 42.69 50.59
CA GLN A 856 -22.23 41.49 50.00
C GLN A 856 -23.05 41.83 48.74
N MET A 857 -22.84 41.05 47.67
CA MET A 857 -23.66 41.13 46.45
C MET A 857 -25.00 40.41 46.66
N LYS A 858 -26.13 41.14 46.56
CA LYS A 858 -27.48 40.53 46.65
C LYS A 858 -28.12 40.41 45.25
N VAL A 859 -28.48 39.18 44.88
CA VAL A 859 -29.20 38.86 43.63
C VAL A 859 -30.71 38.95 43.85
N LYS A 860 -31.44 39.56 42.90
CA LYS A 860 -32.91 39.60 42.95
C LYS A 860 -33.49 38.19 42.87
N LYS A 861 -34.33 37.85 43.85
CA LYS A 861 -34.98 36.53 43.94
C LYS A 861 -35.78 36.21 42.67
N GLY A 862 -35.50 35.06 42.06
CA GLY A 862 -36.17 34.59 40.84
C GLY A 862 -35.51 34.99 39.51
N SER A 863 -34.40 35.74 39.55
CA SER A 863 -33.60 36.03 38.35
C SER A 863 -32.88 34.79 37.83
N THR A 864 -32.75 34.67 36.51
CA THR A 864 -31.92 33.64 35.86
C THR A 864 -30.72 34.27 35.15
N LEU A 865 -29.65 33.49 34.97
CA LEU A 865 -28.46 33.96 34.26
C LEU A 865 -28.79 34.40 32.82
N GLY A 866 -29.59 33.61 32.08
CA GLY A 866 -29.98 33.95 30.72
C GLY A 866 -30.75 35.27 30.60
N GLN A 867 -31.63 35.57 31.57
CA GLN A 867 -32.38 36.84 31.59
C GLN A 867 -31.44 38.03 31.77
N ILE A 868 -30.48 37.91 32.70
CA ILE A 868 -29.54 38.98 33.02
C ILE A 868 -28.59 39.24 31.85
N ILE A 869 -28.04 38.19 31.24
CA ILE A 869 -27.17 38.34 30.06
C ILE A 869 -27.94 39.00 28.92
N HIS A 870 -29.20 38.62 28.69
CA HIS A 870 -30.04 39.18 27.63
C HIS A 870 -30.42 40.64 27.87
N SER A 871 -30.77 41.03 29.11
CA SER A 871 -31.25 42.38 29.44
C SER A 871 -30.16 43.44 29.61
N ASP A 872 -28.91 43.03 29.78
CA ASP A 872 -27.82 43.95 30.08
C ASP A 872 -27.29 44.68 28.83
N HIS A 873 -26.98 45.96 28.99
CA HIS A 873 -26.40 46.82 27.97
C HIS A 873 -25.12 47.51 28.47
N ALA A 874 -24.68 47.22 29.70
CA ALA A 874 -23.45 47.74 30.24
C ALA A 874 -22.23 47.10 29.55
N PRO A 875 -21.17 47.88 29.26
CA PRO A 875 -19.91 47.31 28.84
C PRO A 875 -19.26 46.51 29.99
N PRO A 876 -18.57 45.40 29.70
CA PRO A 876 -17.80 44.67 30.69
C PRO A 876 -16.58 45.49 31.12
N LYS A 877 -16.27 45.47 32.42
CA LYS A 877 -15.08 46.12 33.00
C LYS A 877 -13.82 45.31 32.83
N VAL A 878 -13.98 44.00 32.86
CA VAL A 878 -12.92 43.00 32.86
C VAL A 878 -13.19 42.07 31.68
N TYR A 879 -12.25 41.90 30.77
CA TYR A 879 -12.43 41.02 29.62
C TYR A 879 -11.09 40.58 29.05
N THR A 880 -11.13 39.59 28.17
CA THR A 880 -9.95 39.10 27.44
C THR A 880 -10.02 39.62 26.01
N ASN A 881 -9.07 40.47 25.61
CA ASN A 881 -8.89 40.87 24.22
C ASN A 881 -8.32 39.70 23.42
N ILE A 882 -8.99 39.35 22.33
CA ILE A 882 -8.45 38.40 21.35
C ILE A 882 -7.86 39.21 20.20
N ILE A 883 -6.53 39.24 20.15
CA ILE A 883 -5.77 40.13 19.25
C ILE A 883 -4.89 39.35 18.29
N LYS A 884 -4.53 40.01 17.19
CA LYS A 884 -3.49 39.56 16.26
C LYS A 884 -2.69 40.77 15.76
N PRO A 885 -1.44 40.56 15.30
CA PRO A 885 -0.67 41.62 14.65
C PRO A 885 -1.44 42.22 13.47
N ARG A 886 -1.31 43.54 13.26
CA ARG A 886 -2.01 44.24 12.17
C ARG A 886 -1.68 43.76 10.78
#